data_AF-A0A3N2PVB5-F1
#
_entry.id   AF-A0A3N2PVB5-F1
#
_cell.length_a   1.000
_cell.length_b   1.000
_cell.length_c   1.000
_cell.angle_alpha   90.00
_cell.angle_beta   90.00
_cell.angle_gamma   90.00
#
_symmetry.space_group_name_H-M   'P 1'
#
loop_
_entity.id
_entity.type
_entity.pdbx_description
1 polymer ?
#
loop_
_entity_poly.entity_id
_entity_poly.type
_entity_poly.pdbx_seq_one_letter_code
_entity_poly.pdbx_strand_id
1 'polypeptide(L)'
;MNGNHISSAASAGSAESPGPSKLQEKNAAPQFEYLPTVGETKAKRCGGSLPKEKDGTFARLQRLRQASKRPLPKRHGDGSYPVVVTRPGAGEHIKALQYRDVKTLLSIIKGKIKGEKIKDDKTMIMERTIQLVAKLPHNSKTRDELTNAFVQELWDSLDHPPLLYVGDDAKYRRADGSNNNPLFPSMGAAGTTYARSCPPKHVNQGVLPDAGLVFDSIFARTNYTKHPNNVSSVLWYWATIIIHDLFWTDHAHGDFSKNKTSSYLDLSPLYGSNQEMQDTIRTFKDGKLKPDSFADKRLLGMPPGVCVFLIMFNRFHNHVAENLAAINEGGRFTPPPPGLAGEQAEKAWKKYDNDLFQTARLITCGLYINITLIDYVRNIINLNRTDTTWTLDPRQEAGAHVGTKEGAEAGTGNVVSAEFNLCYRWHSCISDKDDKWIQQFYGELLGGGKGEMTPGEMMQAFMKFDASIASDPGERVFAGYKRQADGRFDDDDLVECLTSAIEDCAGSFGGRNVPKVMRPVEILAILQGRKWNVAGLNEFRKSFGLKPYENFEDINSDPEIADALRHLYITPDNVELYPGIVAEEAKTPMVPGVGIAPTYTISRVVLSDAVCLVRGDRHYTKDYTPRHLTNWGFQEVNYDRSVNHGCVYYKLFLRAFPNHFKSNSVYAHYPMVVPSETHKILTDLGRVDEFDFSRPAYMPPRVNVTTYSGAQHVLERQDVYKVVWHEGLGRLMGKGGLGFMLSGDTDLHAGQRKCMSAQLYKDGWAAAVKTFYAQITDQLLQEKSYTLGENKKQRHVDLVRDVGNLAHVHFASRMFNLPLKSAQHPKGVFTEHEMYQLLAVIFVCVFFDMDPAKSFPLRQAAQAAAKKLGQVIETNVKLTTTLHLRGLFTSSSDKKNDPLAAYGTNMVKGLSQSGGGMSAYEVAWSHVLPTAAAMVPNQAQVFAQAVDYYLSPQGRVHLADLHALANQQPASEQTDALLLGYAMEGIRMAGTFGSYRDAAADDVIVEADGRRVEVKKGDRVFVSFVGAARDPVRFPEPEKVDPRRPLEAYIHYGLGPHACLGREASQVALTEMFRALFKRRNVRRQPGALGELKKVPRPGGFFVYMREDWSGLWPFPCSMTVMWDED
;
A
#
# COMPACT_ATOMS: atom_id res chain seq x y z
N MET A 1 10.79 -39.56 -41.43
CA MET A 1 11.27 -40.96 -41.45
C MET A 1 11.23 -41.53 -40.04
N ASN A 2 11.24 -42.85 -39.92
CA ASN A 2 11.13 -43.67 -38.72
C ASN A 2 12.08 -43.21 -37.57
N GLY A 3 11.77 -43.37 -36.28
CA GLY A 3 10.55 -43.89 -35.62
C GLY A 3 10.87 -44.70 -34.34
N ASN A 4 9.84 -44.94 -33.50
CA ASN A 4 9.76 -45.99 -32.45
C ASN A 4 10.72 -45.86 -31.22
N HIS A 5 10.39 -46.31 -29.99
CA HIS A 5 9.14 -46.86 -29.42
C HIS A 5 9.16 -46.92 -27.86
N ILE A 6 7.99 -47.15 -27.24
CA ILE A 6 7.74 -47.85 -25.94
C ILE A 6 8.22 -47.14 -24.64
N SER A 7 7.37 -46.79 -23.64
CA SER A 7 6.60 -47.61 -22.64
C SER A 7 7.51 -48.26 -21.56
N SER A 8 7.15 -48.47 -20.29
CA SER A 8 5.88 -48.47 -19.50
C SER A 8 6.08 -47.73 -18.14
N ALA A 9 5.10 -47.09 -17.48
CA ALA A 9 3.82 -47.51 -16.84
C ALA A 9 3.94 -48.23 -15.46
N ALA A 10 2.88 -48.08 -14.63
CA ALA A 10 2.66 -48.64 -13.28
C ALA A 10 3.43 -48.02 -12.08
N SER A 11 2.96 -48.08 -10.81
CA SER A 11 1.58 -48.00 -10.24
C SER A 11 1.60 -48.04 -8.70
N ALA A 12 0.68 -47.32 -8.05
CA ALA A 12 0.18 -47.52 -6.67
C ALA A 12 1.16 -47.39 -5.47
N GLY A 13 0.59 -47.03 -4.31
CA GLY A 13 1.29 -46.85 -3.03
C GLY A 13 0.41 -46.07 -2.04
N SER A 14 -0.29 -46.76 -1.15
CA SER A 14 -1.34 -46.20 -0.29
C SER A 14 -0.82 -45.67 1.05
N ALA A 15 -1.54 -44.68 1.58
CA ALA A 15 -1.75 -44.30 2.99
C ALA A 15 -0.84 -44.87 4.10
N GLU A 16 -0.38 -43.99 4.99
CA GLU A 16 -0.78 -44.09 6.40
C GLU A 16 -0.56 -42.78 7.18
N SER A 17 -1.25 -42.64 8.31
CA SER A 17 -1.11 -41.54 9.27
C SER A 17 -1.21 -42.07 10.69
N PRO A 18 -0.36 -41.59 11.61
CA PRO A 18 -0.85 -41.27 12.94
C PRO A 18 -0.40 -39.88 13.42
N GLY A 19 -1.13 -39.33 14.39
CA GLY A 19 -0.90 -37.99 14.94
C GLY A 19 0.02 -37.96 16.17
N PRO A 20 -0.40 -37.31 17.27
CA PRO A 20 0.22 -36.02 17.58
C PRO A 20 0.98 -35.98 18.91
N SER A 21 1.88 -35.00 19.04
CA SER A 21 2.49 -34.61 20.33
C SER A 21 2.40 -33.09 20.56
N LYS A 22 2.58 -32.66 21.81
CA LYS A 22 2.23 -31.31 22.31
C LYS A 22 3.47 -30.56 22.82
N LEU A 23 3.39 -29.22 22.79
CA LEU A 23 4.04 -28.24 23.72
C LEU A 23 5.59 -28.33 23.83
N GLN A 24 6.36 -27.26 23.70
CA GLN A 24 6.33 -26.07 24.56
C GLN A 24 7.01 -24.86 23.90
N GLU A 25 6.55 -23.65 24.25
CA GLU A 25 7.34 -22.42 24.09
C GLU A 25 8.44 -22.33 25.16
N LYS A 26 9.56 -21.66 24.85
CA LYS A 26 10.32 -20.89 25.86
C LYS A 26 11.30 -19.89 25.24
N ASN A 27 11.23 -18.65 25.73
CA ASN A 27 12.17 -17.59 25.39
C ASN A 27 13.52 -17.77 26.11
N ALA A 28 14.64 -17.49 25.42
CA ALA A 28 15.87 -16.99 26.07
C ALA A 28 16.85 -16.35 25.06
N ALA A 29 17.09 -15.05 25.24
CA ALA A 29 18.36 -14.36 24.98
C ALA A 29 18.72 -13.62 26.30
N PRO A 30 19.88 -12.95 26.46
CA PRO A 30 21.06 -12.79 25.59
C PRO A 30 22.39 -13.14 26.31
N GLN A 31 23.56 -12.83 25.72
CA GLN A 31 24.69 -12.21 26.44
C GLN A 31 25.79 -11.63 25.50
N PHE A 32 26.74 -10.89 26.07
CA PHE A 32 27.72 -9.99 25.43
C PHE A 32 29.18 -10.32 25.84
N GLU A 33 30.15 -9.86 25.02
CA GLU A 33 31.58 -9.58 25.36
C GLU A 33 32.47 -10.78 25.79
N TYR A 34 33.80 -10.82 25.59
CA TYR A 34 34.86 -9.82 25.81
C TYR A 34 36.07 -9.92 24.82
N LEU A 35 36.94 -8.89 24.83
CA LEU A 35 38.28 -8.78 24.21
C LEU A 35 39.37 -8.69 25.32
N PRO A 36 40.70 -8.51 25.05
CA PRO A 36 41.52 -8.80 23.86
C PRO A 36 42.49 -10.01 24.10
N THR A 37 43.84 -10.08 24.13
CA THR A 37 45.04 -9.20 23.91
C THR A 37 46.32 -10.03 23.61
N VAL A 38 47.09 -9.61 22.58
CA VAL A 38 48.57 -9.38 22.52
C VAL A 38 49.61 -10.49 22.87
N GLY A 39 50.68 -10.55 22.06
CA GLY A 39 52.00 -11.16 22.35
C GLY A 39 52.35 -12.42 21.54
N GLU A 40 53.59 -12.65 21.08
CA GLU A 40 54.66 -11.72 20.70
C GLU A 40 55.66 -12.43 19.75
N THR A 41 56.52 -11.64 19.10
CA THR A 41 57.60 -11.95 18.13
C THR A 41 58.48 -13.23 18.23
N LYS A 42 59.11 -13.55 17.07
CA LYS A 42 60.41 -14.27 16.84
C LYS A 42 60.42 -15.81 16.95
N ALA A 43 61.37 -16.54 16.35
CA ALA A 43 62.19 -16.35 15.12
C ALA A 43 63.05 -17.61 14.83
N LYS A 44 63.56 -17.74 13.59
CA LYS A 44 64.66 -18.66 13.15
C LYS A 44 64.35 -20.17 13.21
N ARG A 45 65.15 -21.07 12.62
CA ARG A 45 65.84 -21.13 11.29
C ARG A 45 66.44 -22.54 11.15
N CYS A 46 66.63 -23.03 9.91
CA CYS A 46 67.32 -24.30 9.57
C CYS A 46 66.57 -25.58 10.03
N GLY A 47 66.78 -26.75 9.43
CA GLY A 47 67.53 -27.08 8.21
C GLY A 47 67.81 -28.59 8.13
N GLY A 48 67.77 -29.20 6.94
CA GLY A 48 68.01 -30.64 6.75
C GLY A 48 67.83 -31.08 5.30
N SER A 49 68.67 -32.02 4.85
CA SER A 49 68.78 -32.42 3.43
C SER A 49 68.13 -33.77 3.11
N LEU A 50 67.83 -33.96 1.82
CA LEU A 50 67.37 -35.22 1.21
C LEU A 50 68.32 -36.41 1.45
N PRO A 51 67.78 -37.64 1.61
CA PRO A 51 68.43 -38.88 1.19
C PRO A 51 68.17 -39.16 -0.32
N LYS A 52 68.99 -40.01 -0.93
CA LYS A 52 68.90 -40.43 -2.35
C LYS A 52 68.22 -41.78 -2.48
N GLU A 53 67.38 -41.97 -3.51
CA GLU A 53 67.09 -43.31 -4.05
C GLU A 53 68.06 -43.67 -5.18
N LYS A 54 68.27 -44.98 -5.41
CA LYS A 54 69.06 -45.53 -6.52
C LYS A 54 68.12 -46.23 -7.49
N ASP A 55 68.05 -45.74 -8.73
CA ASP A 55 67.21 -46.33 -9.76
C ASP A 55 67.75 -47.72 -10.18
N GLY A 56 66.97 -48.77 -9.93
CA GLY A 56 67.37 -50.17 -10.14
C GLY A 56 66.86 -50.73 -11.47
N THR A 57 67.72 -51.42 -12.22
CA THR A 57 67.44 -51.98 -13.56
C THR A 57 66.17 -52.85 -13.63
N PHE A 58 65.76 -53.42 -12.49
CA PHE A 58 64.55 -54.24 -12.31
C PHE A 58 63.25 -53.53 -12.74
N ALA A 59 63.09 -52.24 -12.40
CA ALA A 59 61.88 -51.47 -12.71
C ALA A 59 61.68 -51.30 -14.23
N ARG A 60 62.78 -51.15 -14.97
CA ARG A 60 62.78 -51.05 -16.45
C ARG A 60 62.38 -52.38 -17.09
N LEU A 61 62.86 -53.50 -16.55
CA LEU A 61 62.52 -54.85 -17.03
C LEU A 61 61.04 -55.20 -16.78
N GLN A 62 60.50 -54.82 -15.63
CA GLN A 62 59.09 -55.05 -15.29
C GLN A 62 58.13 -54.24 -16.19
N ARG A 63 58.47 -52.97 -16.49
CA ARG A 63 57.72 -52.15 -17.46
C ARG A 63 57.75 -52.75 -18.87
N LEU A 64 58.90 -53.24 -19.34
CA LEU A 64 59.02 -53.91 -20.65
C LEU A 64 58.17 -55.20 -20.72
N ARG A 65 58.19 -56.03 -19.67
CA ARG A 65 57.40 -57.27 -19.60
C ARG A 65 55.88 -57.03 -19.55
N GLN A 66 55.43 -55.85 -19.09
CA GLN A 66 54.03 -55.40 -19.19
C GLN A 66 53.70 -54.76 -20.54
N ALA A 67 54.63 -54.03 -21.17
CA ALA A 67 54.44 -53.44 -22.49
C ALA A 67 54.25 -54.51 -23.58
N SER A 68 55.05 -55.58 -23.53
CA SER A 68 55.00 -56.74 -24.44
C SER A 68 53.67 -57.52 -24.43
N LYS A 69 52.78 -57.29 -23.45
CA LYS A 69 51.50 -58.01 -23.32
C LYS A 69 50.27 -57.20 -23.74
N ARG A 70 50.45 -56.04 -24.37
CA ARG A 70 49.34 -55.17 -24.81
C ARG A 70 48.87 -55.53 -26.23
N PRO A 71 47.57 -55.69 -26.49
CA PRO A 71 47.06 -55.84 -27.85
C PRO A 71 47.15 -54.52 -28.61
N LEU A 72 47.33 -54.59 -29.93
CA LEU A 72 47.42 -53.43 -30.82
C LEU A 72 46.21 -52.48 -30.65
N PRO A 73 46.43 -51.15 -30.55
CA PRO A 73 45.35 -50.20 -30.29
C PRO A 73 44.50 -49.96 -31.54
N LYS A 74 43.25 -50.42 -31.53
CA LYS A 74 42.32 -50.34 -32.66
C LYS A 74 41.51 -49.02 -32.75
N ARG A 75 41.94 -47.93 -32.07
CA ARG A 75 41.17 -46.67 -31.98
C ARG A 75 41.70 -45.49 -32.80
N HIS A 76 42.98 -45.52 -33.18
CA HIS A 76 43.60 -44.49 -34.03
C HIS A 76 44.43 -45.18 -35.12
N GLY A 77 44.42 -44.64 -36.34
CA GLY A 77 44.98 -45.30 -37.53
C GLY A 77 46.52 -45.33 -37.60
N ASP A 78 47.19 -44.69 -36.64
CA ASP A 78 48.65 -44.57 -36.53
C ASP A 78 49.30 -45.61 -35.59
N GLY A 79 48.48 -46.43 -34.92
CA GLY A 79 48.96 -47.38 -33.90
C GLY A 79 49.29 -46.75 -32.54
N SER A 80 48.90 -45.51 -32.29
CA SER A 80 49.05 -44.86 -30.98
C SER A 80 48.10 -45.44 -29.93
N TYR A 81 48.55 -45.54 -28.68
CA TYR A 81 47.70 -45.87 -27.55
C TYR A 81 47.08 -44.59 -26.97
N PRO A 82 45.77 -44.56 -26.67
CA PRO A 82 45.15 -43.40 -26.04
C PRO A 82 45.75 -43.16 -24.64
N VAL A 83 46.03 -41.90 -24.32
CA VAL A 83 46.54 -41.49 -23.00
C VAL A 83 45.43 -41.64 -21.95
N VAL A 84 45.46 -42.77 -21.23
CA VAL A 84 44.54 -43.00 -20.11
C VAL A 84 44.95 -42.12 -18.94
N VAL A 85 44.21 -41.03 -18.73
CA VAL A 85 44.36 -40.17 -17.55
C VAL A 85 43.88 -40.93 -16.32
N THR A 86 44.81 -41.57 -15.61
CA THR A 86 44.55 -42.21 -14.32
C THR A 86 44.13 -41.14 -13.31
N ARG A 87 42.92 -41.28 -12.76
CA ARG A 87 42.42 -40.44 -11.65
C ARG A 87 43.04 -40.88 -10.32
N PRO A 88 43.20 -39.99 -9.31
CA PRO A 88 43.81 -40.34 -8.04
C PRO A 88 42.96 -41.33 -7.24
N GLY A 89 43.61 -42.11 -6.38
CA GLY A 89 42.93 -42.98 -5.43
C GLY A 89 42.36 -42.21 -4.23
N ALA A 90 41.35 -42.77 -3.56
CA ALA A 90 40.76 -42.16 -2.36
C ALA A 90 41.78 -41.86 -1.25
N GLY A 91 42.82 -42.70 -1.11
CA GLY A 91 43.93 -42.48 -0.18
C GLY A 91 44.85 -41.31 -0.53
N GLU A 92 44.85 -40.85 -1.78
CA GLU A 92 45.60 -39.66 -2.21
C GLU A 92 44.80 -38.38 -1.94
N HIS A 93 43.47 -38.42 -2.08
CA HIS A 93 42.60 -37.33 -1.65
C HIS A 93 42.74 -37.05 -0.15
N ILE A 94 42.79 -38.09 0.68
CA ILE A 94 42.93 -37.96 2.15
C ILE A 94 44.24 -37.25 2.54
N LYS A 95 45.34 -37.46 1.80
CA LYS A 95 46.64 -36.79 2.07
C LYS A 95 46.63 -35.29 1.79
N ALA A 96 45.68 -34.77 1.01
CA ALA A 96 45.57 -33.36 0.66
C ALA A 96 44.71 -32.54 1.64
N LEU A 97 44.01 -33.18 2.59
CA LEU A 97 42.97 -32.57 3.40
C LEU A 97 43.35 -32.46 4.88
N GLN A 98 43.10 -31.29 5.46
CA GLN A 98 43.29 -31.00 6.88
C GLN A 98 41.96 -31.09 7.63
N TYR A 99 42.00 -31.20 8.97
CA TYR A 99 40.80 -31.23 9.82
C TYR A 99 39.83 -30.04 9.57
N ARG A 100 40.36 -28.86 9.24
CA ARG A 100 39.55 -27.67 8.87
C ARG A 100 38.79 -27.85 7.56
N ASP A 101 39.35 -28.60 6.61
CA ASP A 101 38.72 -28.90 5.32
C ASP A 101 37.59 -29.94 5.50
N VAL A 102 37.81 -30.94 6.36
CA VAL A 102 36.77 -31.91 6.75
C VAL A 102 35.61 -31.22 7.47
N LYS A 103 35.90 -30.30 8.42
CA LYS A 103 34.87 -29.49 9.08
C LYS A 103 34.09 -28.62 8.07
N THR A 104 34.78 -28.05 7.08
CA THR A 104 34.17 -27.27 5.99
C THR A 104 33.21 -28.14 5.16
N LEU A 105 33.65 -29.32 4.72
CA LEU A 105 32.82 -30.28 3.98
C LEU A 105 31.57 -30.69 4.78
N LEU A 106 31.72 -30.96 6.08
CA LEU A 106 30.58 -31.27 6.96
C LEU A 106 29.60 -30.10 7.07
N SER A 107 30.06 -28.84 7.11
CA SER A 107 29.15 -27.68 7.08
C SER A 107 28.41 -27.53 5.75
N ILE A 108 29.07 -27.76 4.60
CA ILE A 108 28.42 -27.73 3.27
C ILE A 108 27.33 -28.80 3.19
N ILE A 109 27.65 -30.03 3.61
CA ILE A 109 26.69 -31.16 3.62
C ILE A 109 25.53 -30.87 4.58
N LYS A 110 25.80 -30.36 5.79
CA LYS A 110 24.75 -30.03 6.77
C LYS A 110 23.80 -28.93 6.25
N GLY A 111 24.34 -27.92 5.58
CA GLY A 111 23.54 -26.87 4.94
C GLY A 111 22.66 -27.41 3.81
N LYS A 112 23.22 -28.24 2.91
CA LYS A 112 22.44 -28.88 1.84
C LYS A 112 21.36 -29.82 2.36
N ILE A 113 21.63 -30.61 3.41
CA ILE A 113 20.63 -31.49 4.05
C ILE A 113 19.48 -30.69 4.68
N LYS A 114 19.77 -29.54 5.29
CA LYS A 114 18.76 -28.65 5.86
C LYS A 114 17.99 -27.81 4.83
N GLY A 115 18.50 -27.67 3.60
CA GLY A 115 18.02 -26.68 2.64
C GLY A 115 18.40 -25.23 3.01
N GLU A 116 19.51 -25.00 3.71
CA GLU A 116 20.03 -23.66 4.03
C GLU A 116 20.47 -22.94 2.74
N LYS A 117 19.54 -22.24 2.09
CA LYS A 117 19.80 -21.43 0.88
C LYS A 117 20.41 -20.06 1.17
N ILE A 118 20.05 -19.43 2.29
CA ILE A 118 20.69 -18.19 2.75
C ILE A 118 21.99 -18.56 3.49
N LYS A 119 23.10 -17.90 3.15
CA LYS A 119 24.42 -18.12 3.76
C LYS A 119 24.93 -16.84 4.42
N ASP A 120 25.47 -16.97 5.63
CA ASP A 120 26.23 -15.91 6.30
C ASP A 120 27.65 -15.86 5.70
N ASP A 121 27.94 -14.82 4.94
CA ASP A 121 29.23 -14.60 4.25
C ASP A 121 30.39 -14.45 5.24
N LYS A 122 30.14 -13.89 6.43
CA LYS A 122 31.12 -13.76 7.52
C LYS A 122 31.63 -15.11 8.03
N THR A 123 30.94 -16.21 7.74
CA THR A 123 31.46 -17.56 8.01
C THR A 123 32.62 -17.94 7.10
N MET A 124 32.88 -17.22 6.01
CA MET A 124 33.87 -17.52 4.96
C MET A 124 33.70 -18.94 4.36
N ILE A 125 32.45 -19.41 4.24
CA ILE A 125 32.16 -20.79 3.80
C ILE A 125 32.46 -21.00 2.31
N MET A 126 32.27 -19.98 1.48
CA MET A 126 32.59 -20.00 0.05
C MET A 126 34.11 -20.10 -0.17
N GLU A 127 34.87 -19.26 0.51
CA GLU A 127 36.32 -19.14 0.44
C GLU A 127 36.98 -20.42 0.94
N ARG A 128 36.44 -21.03 2.02
CA ARG A 128 36.89 -22.35 2.50
C ARG A 128 36.54 -23.47 1.53
N THR A 129 35.42 -23.37 0.80
CA THR A 129 35.07 -24.32 -0.27
C THR A 129 36.05 -24.19 -1.44
N ILE A 130 36.39 -22.97 -1.85
CA ILE A 130 37.41 -22.70 -2.88
C ILE A 130 38.78 -23.22 -2.45
N GLN A 131 39.20 -22.99 -1.18
CA GLN A 131 40.45 -23.55 -0.63
C GLN A 131 40.46 -25.08 -0.63
N LEU A 132 39.34 -25.73 -0.28
CA LEU A 132 39.17 -27.18 -0.34
C LEU A 132 39.31 -27.69 -1.79
N VAL A 133 38.63 -27.08 -2.75
CA VAL A 133 38.67 -27.47 -4.18
C VAL A 133 40.06 -27.25 -4.78
N ALA A 134 40.74 -26.15 -4.44
CA ALA A 134 42.08 -25.84 -4.92
C ALA A 134 43.16 -26.82 -4.42
N LYS A 135 43.00 -27.39 -3.21
CA LYS A 135 43.90 -28.42 -2.65
C LYS A 135 43.80 -29.77 -3.37
N LEU A 136 42.67 -30.08 -4.00
CA LEU A 136 42.45 -31.39 -4.62
C LEU A 136 43.19 -31.53 -5.96
N PRO A 137 43.71 -32.74 -6.31
CA PRO A 137 44.40 -32.96 -7.58
C PRO A 137 43.56 -32.61 -8.81
N HIS A 138 44.22 -32.14 -9.87
CA HIS A 138 43.59 -31.64 -11.10
C HIS A 138 42.77 -32.68 -11.91
N ASN A 139 42.88 -33.95 -11.55
CA ASN A 139 42.23 -35.12 -12.13
C ASN A 139 41.28 -35.84 -11.13
N SER A 140 40.94 -35.21 -10.01
CA SER A 140 40.11 -35.78 -8.95
C SER A 140 38.60 -35.66 -9.24
N LYS A 141 37.87 -36.78 -9.24
CA LYS A 141 36.39 -36.78 -9.39
C LYS A 141 35.70 -35.89 -8.34
N THR A 142 36.21 -35.87 -7.12
CA THR A 142 35.67 -35.04 -6.03
C THR A 142 35.91 -33.55 -6.26
N ARG A 143 37.02 -33.18 -6.93
CA ARG A 143 37.26 -31.81 -7.40
C ARG A 143 36.26 -31.44 -8.49
N ASP A 144 36.08 -32.31 -9.49
CA ASP A 144 35.10 -32.09 -10.57
C ASP A 144 33.69 -31.86 -10.00
N GLU A 145 33.25 -32.73 -9.07
CA GLU A 145 31.93 -32.68 -8.44
C GLU A 145 31.71 -31.42 -7.59
N LEU A 146 32.68 -31.04 -6.76
CA LEU A 146 32.60 -29.81 -5.97
C LEU A 146 32.69 -28.55 -6.85
N THR A 147 33.48 -28.58 -7.92
CA THR A 147 33.58 -27.46 -8.89
C THR A 147 32.25 -27.28 -9.61
N ASN A 148 31.67 -28.34 -10.17
CA ASN A 148 30.39 -28.27 -10.87
C ASN A 148 29.25 -27.86 -9.94
N ALA A 149 29.23 -28.36 -8.69
CA ALA A 149 28.24 -27.95 -7.70
C ALA A 149 28.39 -26.48 -7.26
N PHE A 150 29.59 -25.91 -7.34
CA PHE A 150 29.85 -24.49 -7.04
C PHE A 150 29.53 -23.60 -8.24
N VAL A 151 29.86 -24.02 -9.46
CA VAL A 151 29.47 -23.34 -10.71
C VAL A 151 27.95 -23.27 -10.84
N GLN A 152 27.23 -24.36 -10.53
CA GLN A 152 25.77 -24.38 -10.52
C GLN A 152 25.21 -23.38 -9.49
N GLU A 153 25.78 -23.34 -8.27
CA GLU A 153 25.33 -22.41 -7.23
C GLU A 153 25.55 -20.94 -7.60
N LEU A 154 26.67 -20.61 -8.26
CA LEU A 154 26.94 -19.26 -8.78
C LEU A 154 26.07 -18.91 -10.00
N TRP A 155 25.73 -19.90 -10.85
CA TRP A 155 24.83 -19.72 -11.98
C TRP A 155 23.39 -19.44 -11.52
N ASP A 156 22.89 -20.24 -10.58
CA ASP A 156 21.54 -20.12 -9.99
C ASP A 156 21.39 -18.87 -9.08
N SER A 157 22.46 -18.09 -8.89
CA SER A 157 22.45 -16.83 -8.13
C SER A 157 22.04 -15.60 -8.95
N LEU A 158 21.80 -15.73 -10.26
CA LEU A 158 21.37 -14.64 -11.16
C LEU A 158 20.23 -15.10 -12.09
N ASP A 159 19.30 -14.20 -12.42
CA ASP A 159 18.26 -14.44 -13.44
C ASP A 159 18.91 -14.62 -14.83
N HIS A 160 18.71 -15.77 -15.45
CA HIS A 160 19.27 -16.12 -16.77
C HIS A 160 18.16 -16.57 -17.75
N PRO A 161 17.75 -15.73 -18.73
CA PRO A 161 18.13 -14.33 -18.94
C PRO A 161 17.48 -13.38 -17.92
N PRO A 162 18.02 -12.16 -17.73
CA PRO A 162 17.44 -11.16 -16.84
C PRO A 162 16.15 -10.57 -17.41
N LEU A 163 15.20 -10.26 -16.52
CA LEU A 163 13.94 -9.58 -16.85
C LEU A 163 13.90 -8.10 -16.44
N LEU A 164 14.85 -7.64 -15.62
CA LEU A 164 14.95 -6.25 -15.16
C LEU A 164 15.98 -5.48 -16.00
N TYR A 165 15.55 -4.34 -16.56
CA TYR A 165 16.34 -3.51 -17.48
C TYR A 165 16.32 -2.03 -17.07
N VAL A 166 17.38 -1.29 -17.41
CA VAL A 166 17.52 0.14 -17.08
C VAL A 166 17.33 0.97 -18.35
N GLY A 167 16.45 1.97 -18.29
CA GLY A 167 16.18 2.92 -19.37
C GLY A 167 14.69 3.28 -19.47
N ASP A 168 14.36 4.43 -20.04
CA ASP A 168 12.96 4.89 -20.19
C ASP A 168 12.11 3.89 -21.02
N ASP A 169 12.72 3.10 -21.91
CA ASP A 169 12.04 2.09 -22.74
C ASP A 169 11.56 0.83 -21.99
N ALA A 170 12.07 0.57 -20.79
CA ALA A 170 11.65 -0.51 -19.88
C ALA A 170 10.83 0.00 -18.67
N LYS A 171 10.96 1.29 -18.36
CA LYS A 171 10.40 1.97 -17.18
C LYS A 171 8.87 2.03 -17.14
N TYR A 172 8.18 1.86 -18.27
CA TYR A 172 6.73 2.10 -18.37
C TYR A 172 6.00 1.04 -19.20
N ARG A 173 4.71 0.83 -18.91
CA ARG A 173 3.79 0.06 -19.76
C ARG A 173 3.63 0.79 -21.10
N ARG A 174 3.84 0.11 -22.22
CA ARG A 174 3.50 0.66 -23.55
C ARG A 174 1.98 0.83 -23.69
N ALA A 175 1.54 1.65 -24.64
CA ALA A 175 0.13 1.92 -24.86
C ALA A 175 -0.65 0.73 -25.44
N ASP A 176 0.05 -0.19 -26.10
CA ASP A 176 -0.46 -1.44 -26.68
C ASP A 176 -0.17 -2.69 -25.81
N GLY A 177 0.40 -2.51 -24.62
CA GLY A 177 0.88 -3.61 -23.76
C GLY A 177 2.14 -4.33 -24.25
N SER A 178 2.76 -3.88 -25.35
CA SER A 178 4.02 -4.45 -25.83
C SER A 178 5.19 -4.24 -24.87
N ASN A 179 6.25 -5.02 -25.08
CA ASN A 179 7.46 -5.06 -24.27
C ASN A 179 7.22 -5.37 -22.78
N ASN A 180 6.10 -6.01 -22.39
CA ASN A 180 5.90 -6.48 -21.00
C ASN A 180 6.91 -7.59 -20.66
N ASN A 181 6.99 -8.62 -21.51
CA ASN A 181 8.12 -9.56 -21.52
C ASN A 181 9.23 -9.02 -22.45
N PRO A 182 10.42 -8.65 -21.94
CA PRO A 182 11.53 -8.13 -22.78
C PRO A 182 12.09 -9.14 -23.79
N LEU A 183 11.94 -10.44 -23.51
CA LEU A 183 12.44 -11.54 -24.35
C LEU A 183 11.53 -11.80 -25.56
N PHE A 184 10.25 -11.47 -25.42
CA PHE A 184 9.21 -11.63 -26.44
C PHE A 184 8.35 -10.35 -26.52
N PRO A 185 8.85 -9.24 -27.09
CA PRO A 185 8.19 -7.93 -26.94
C PRO A 185 6.78 -7.82 -27.52
N SER A 186 6.37 -8.70 -28.44
CA SER A 186 5.00 -8.76 -28.97
C SER A 186 4.05 -9.63 -28.13
N MET A 187 4.53 -10.32 -27.09
CA MET A 187 3.71 -11.23 -26.28
C MET A 187 2.63 -10.45 -25.53
N GLY A 188 1.37 -10.72 -25.87
CA GLY A 188 0.21 -10.06 -25.25
C GLY A 188 -0.03 -8.63 -25.71
N ALA A 189 0.64 -8.16 -26.77
CA ALA A 189 0.41 -6.83 -27.32
C ALA A 189 -0.95 -6.76 -28.07
N ALA A 190 -1.55 -5.58 -28.12
CA ALA A 190 -2.75 -5.33 -28.91
C ALA A 190 -2.52 -5.59 -30.42
N GLY A 191 -3.54 -6.08 -31.10
CA GLY A 191 -3.49 -6.52 -32.50
C GLY A 191 -2.96 -7.94 -32.73
N THR A 192 -2.57 -8.66 -31.66
CA THR A 192 -2.07 -10.04 -31.76
C THR A 192 -3.19 -11.08 -31.74
N THR A 193 -2.86 -12.31 -32.18
CA THR A 193 -3.81 -13.43 -32.29
C THR A 193 -4.08 -14.07 -30.92
N TYR A 194 -5.35 -14.40 -30.65
CA TYR A 194 -5.76 -15.16 -29.45
C TYR A 194 -5.01 -16.50 -29.33
N ALA A 195 -4.60 -16.84 -28.11
CA ALA A 195 -4.06 -18.15 -27.78
C ALA A 195 -5.15 -19.24 -27.81
N ARG A 196 -4.74 -20.50 -27.63
CA ARG A 196 -5.63 -21.63 -27.32
C ARG A 196 -5.23 -22.29 -26.02
N SER A 197 -6.19 -22.51 -25.13
CA SER A 197 -6.02 -23.27 -23.89
C SER A 197 -6.15 -24.78 -24.13
N CYS A 198 -6.82 -25.21 -25.20
CA CYS A 198 -7.09 -26.62 -25.49
C CYS A 198 -7.01 -26.92 -27.00
N PRO A 199 -6.36 -28.03 -27.43
CA PRO A 199 -6.44 -28.49 -28.81
C PRO A 199 -7.75 -29.27 -29.05
N PRO A 200 -8.63 -28.86 -29.98
CA PRO A 200 -9.79 -29.65 -30.38
C PRO A 200 -9.32 -30.95 -31.05
N LYS A 201 -9.77 -32.10 -30.54
CA LYS A 201 -9.39 -33.45 -30.98
C LYS A 201 -10.59 -34.38 -31.17
N HIS A 202 -11.70 -34.11 -30.49
CA HIS A 202 -12.95 -34.88 -30.61
C HIS A 202 -13.55 -34.74 -32.01
N VAL A 203 -14.09 -35.84 -32.53
CA VAL A 203 -14.81 -35.86 -33.80
C VAL A 203 -16.26 -35.51 -33.51
N ASN A 204 -16.56 -34.21 -33.51
CA ASN A 204 -17.91 -33.69 -33.28
C ASN A 204 -18.85 -33.97 -34.48
N GLN A 205 -20.15 -33.73 -34.30
CA GLN A 205 -21.16 -33.91 -35.34
C GLN A 205 -20.88 -33.03 -36.58
N GLY A 206 -21.17 -33.56 -37.77
CA GLY A 206 -21.03 -32.83 -39.03
C GLY A 206 -22.07 -31.71 -39.23
N VAL A 207 -23.12 -31.66 -38.41
CA VAL A 207 -24.10 -30.59 -38.33
C VAL A 207 -24.27 -30.25 -36.85
N LEU A 208 -24.01 -28.99 -36.47
CA LEU A 208 -24.23 -28.51 -35.11
C LEU A 208 -25.65 -27.93 -34.97
N PRO A 209 -26.24 -27.91 -33.75
CA PRO A 209 -27.57 -27.35 -33.52
C PRO A 209 -27.73 -25.90 -33.97
N ASP A 210 -28.96 -25.45 -34.23
CA ASP A 210 -29.19 -24.02 -34.43
C ASP A 210 -28.87 -23.22 -33.15
N ALA A 211 -28.19 -22.09 -33.31
CA ALA A 211 -27.73 -21.26 -32.19
C ALA A 211 -28.89 -20.50 -31.52
N GLY A 212 -29.95 -20.17 -32.26
CA GLY A 212 -31.19 -19.61 -31.71
C GLY A 212 -31.92 -20.65 -30.86
N LEU A 213 -32.14 -21.85 -31.41
CA LEU A 213 -32.76 -22.95 -30.68
C LEU A 213 -32.00 -23.32 -29.39
N VAL A 214 -30.67 -23.33 -29.41
CA VAL A 214 -29.84 -23.50 -28.19
C VAL A 214 -30.12 -22.41 -27.17
N PHE A 215 -30.18 -21.13 -27.58
CA PHE A 215 -30.53 -20.04 -26.67
C PHE A 215 -31.94 -20.22 -26.09
N ASP A 216 -32.94 -20.46 -26.94
CA ASP A 216 -34.36 -20.53 -26.55
C ASP A 216 -34.65 -21.71 -25.60
N SER A 217 -33.93 -22.82 -25.78
CA SER A 217 -34.15 -24.05 -25.01
C SER A 217 -33.38 -24.06 -23.68
N ILE A 218 -32.16 -23.50 -23.66
CA ILE A 218 -31.20 -23.69 -22.57
C ILE A 218 -30.78 -22.38 -21.88
N PHE A 219 -30.69 -21.24 -22.58
CA PHE A 219 -30.15 -20.00 -22.01
C PHE A 219 -31.26 -19.05 -21.52
N ALA A 220 -32.34 -18.93 -22.28
CA ALA A 220 -33.33 -17.86 -22.17
C ALA A 220 -33.99 -17.79 -20.78
N ARG A 221 -33.94 -16.59 -20.16
CA ARG A 221 -34.55 -16.29 -18.85
C ARG A 221 -36.03 -16.66 -18.82
N THR A 222 -36.38 -17.64 -17.99
CA THR A 222 -37.79 -18.00 -17.72
C THR A 222 -38.35 -17.18 -16.57
N ASN A 223 -37.60 -17.13 -15.46
CA ASN A 223 -37.83 -16.29 -14.30
C ASN A 223 -36.49 -15.66 -13.86
N TYR A 224 -36.51 -14.54 -13.13
CA TYR A 224 -35.29 -13.94 -12.63
C TYR A 224 -34.79 -14.64 -11.36
N THR A 225 -33.69 -15.37 -11.47
CA THR A 225 -33.02 -15.99 -10.31
C THR A 225 -31.93 -15.06 -9.77
N LYS A 226 -32.15 -14.54 -8.56
CA LYS A 226 -31.17 -13.71 -7.82
C LYS A 226 -29.94 -14.51 -7.41
N HIS A 227 -28.81 -13.82 -7.30
CA HIS A 227 -27.55 -14.39 -6.84
C HIS A 227 -27.67 -14.89 -5.40
N PRO A 228 -27.35 -16.17 -5.09
CA PRO A 228 -27.68 -16.77 -3.80
C PRO A 228 -26.89 -16.21 -2.61
N ASN A 229 -25.77 -15.52 -2.83
CA ASN A 229 -25.02 -14.80 -1.79
C ASN A 229 -25.37 -13.29 -1.73
N ASN A 230 -26.42 -12.85 -2.43
CA ASN A 230 -26.81 -11.44 -2.58
C ASN A 230 -25.66 -10.52 -3.05
N VAL A 231 -24.88 -11.00 -4.02
CA VAL A 231 -23.89 -10.20 -4.75
C VAL A 231 -24.59 -9.08 -5.52
N SER A 232 -24.02 -7.88 -5.45
CA SER A 232 -24.53 -6.70 -6.16
C SER A 232 -24.09 -6.64 -7.62
N SER A 233 -24.80 -5.85 -8.44
CA SER A 233 -24.45 -5.60 -9.84
C SER A 233 -23.07 -4.95 -10.02
N VAL A 234 -22.54 -4.23 -9.00
CA VAL A 234 -21.17 -3.69 -9.00
C VAL A 234 -20.08 -4.76 -9.18
N LEU A 235 -20.28 -5.99 -8.69
CA LEU A 235 -19.30 -7.07 -8.91
C LEU A 235 -19.18 -7.40 -10.40
N TRP A 236 -20.30 -7.35 -11.13
CA TRP A 236 -20.34 -7.58 -12.57
C TRP A 236 -19.90 -6.36 -13.37
N TYR A 237 -20.13 -5.14 -12.88
CA TYR A 237 -19.57 -3.93 -13.50
C TYR A 237 -18.03 -3.94 -13.46
N TRP A 238 -17.45 -4.40 -12.34
CA TRP A 238 -16.00 -4.62 -12.24
C TRP A 238 -15.52 -5.71 -13.21
N ALA A 239 -16.28 -6.80 -13.33
CA ALA A 239 -16.02 -7.83 -14.33
C ALA A 239 -16.06 -7.25 -15.76
N THR A 240 -17.03 -6.40 -16.12
CA THR A 240 -17.12 -5.77 -17.44
C THR A 240 -15.87 -4.95 -17.76
N ILE A 241 -15.29 -4.23 -16.78
CA ILE A 241 -14.02 -3.52 -16.97
C ILE A 241 -12.88 -4.51 -17.27
N ILE A 242 -12.72 -5.55 -16.45
CA ILE A 242 -11.71 -6.62 -16.68
C ILE A 242 -11.87 -7.27 -18.07
N ILE A 243 -13.12 -7.56 -18.46
CA ILE A 243 -13.44 -8.20 -19.74
C ILE A 243 -13.08 -7.28 -20.91
N HIS A 244 -13.39 -5.98 -20.82
CA HIS A 244 -13.04 -5.03 -21.87
C HIS A 244 -11.55 -4.70 -21.93
N ASP A 245 -10.84 -4.75 -20.81
CA ASP A 245 -9.40 -4.59 -20.71
C ASP A 245 -8.65 -5.71 -21.46
N LEU A 246 -9.14 -6.94 -21.32
CA LEU A 246 -8.51 -8.15 -21.87
C LEU A 246 -9.03 -8.59 -23.24
N PHE A 247 -10.27 -8.25 -23.62
CA PHE A 247 -10.92 -8.80 -24.80
C PHE A 247 -11.55 -7.75 -25.72
N TRP A 248 -11.09 -7.71 -26.97
CA TRP A 248 -11.69 -6.97 -28.07
C TRP A 248 -11.45 -7.66 -29.42
N THR A 249 -12.28 -8.64 -29.77
CA THR A 249 -12.20 -9.34 -31.07
C THR A 249 -12.27 -8.37 -32.26
N ASP A 250 -11.41 -8.53 -33.26
CA ASP A 250 -11.42 -7.68 -34.46
C ASP A 250 -12.53 -8.07 -35.46
N HIS A 251 -13.71 -7.51 -35.24
CA HIS A 251 -14.83 -7.61 -36.19
C HIS A 251 -14.72 -6.60 -37.35
N ALA A 252 -13.88 -5.56 -37.26
CA ALA A 252 -13.85 -4.47 -38.24
C ALA A 252 -13.11 -4.88 -39.53
N HIS A 253 -12.05 -5.66 -39.40
CA HIS A 253 -11.29 -6.20 -40.54
C HIS A 253 -11.67 -7.64 -40.91
N GLY A 254 -12.68 -8.22 -40.24
CA GLY A 254 -13.12 -9.61 -40.42
C GLY A 254 -12.16 -10.69 -39.88
N ASP A 255 -11.00 -10.29 -39.36
CA ASP A 255 -10.02 -11.19 -38.74
C ASP A 255 -10.31 -11.41 -37.26
N PHE A 256 -11.38 -12.18 -37.01
CA PHE A 256 -11.81 -12.53 -35.65
C PHE A 256 -10.74 -13.31 -34.85
N SER A 257 -9.59 -13.69 -35.43
CA SER A 257 -8.50 -14.32 -34.70
C SER A 257 -7.74 -13.33 -33.79
N LYS A 258 -7.83 -12.02 -34.08
CA LYS A 258 -7.08 -10.97 -33.37
C LYS A 258 -7.84 -10.37 -32.19
N ASN A 259 -7.08 -10.05 -31.16
CA ASN A 259 -7.46 -9.21 -30.04
C ASN A 259 -6.96 -7.78 -30.27
N LYS A 260 -7.83 -6.78 -30.29
CA LYS A 260 -7.50 -5.36 -30.45
C LYS A 260 -7.09 -4.66 -29.16
N THR A 261 -7.16 -5.36 -28.02
CA THR A 261 -6.59 -4.90 -26.74
C THR A 261 -5.46 -5.82 -26.28
N SER A 262 -4.72 -5.39 -25.26
CA SER A 262 -3.61 -6.17 -24.71
C SER A 262 -4.12 -7.42 -23.97
N SER A 263 -3.22 -8.34 -23.66
CA SER A 263 -3.50 -9.51 -22.80
C SER A 263 -3.14 -9.26 -21.33
N TYR A 264 -3.08 -7.99 -20.91
CA TYR A 264 -2.67 -7.57 -19.57
C TYR A 264 -3.77 -6.74 -18.92
N LEU A 265 -3.85 -6.79 -17.58
CA LEU A 265 -4.73 -5.95 -16.79
C LEU A 265 -4.14 -4.53 -16.67
N ASP A 266 -4.01 -3.81 -17.79
CA ASP A 266 -3.36 -2.49 -17.86
C ASP A 266 -4.31 -1.28 -17.83
N LEU A 267 -5.60 -1.54 -17.60
CA LEU A 267 -6.69 -0.56 -17.56
C LEU A 267 -6.83 0.22 -18.88
N SER A 268 -6.64 -0.49 -19.99
CA SER A 268 -6.84 -0.01 -21.35
C SER A 268 -8.25 0.57 -21.66
N PRO A 269 -9.36 0.24 -20.95
CA PRO A 269 -10.62 0.94 -21.15
C PRO A 269 -10.53 2.43 -20.81
N LEU A 270 -9.70 2.78 -19.82
CA LEU A 270 -9.36 4.16 -19.48
C LEU A 270 -8.25 4.71 -20.40
N TYR A 271 -7.13 3.99 -20.51
CA TYR A 271 -5.88 4.49 -21.09
C TYR A 271 -5.70 4.28 -22.60
N GLY A 272 -6.63 3.57 -23.25
CA GLY A 272 -6.52 3.16 -24.64
C GLY A 272 -5.67 1.90 -24.84
N SER A 273 -6.00 1.14 -25.88
CA SER A 273 -5.31 -0.11 -26.25
C SER A 273 -4.16 0.09 -27.27
N ASN A 274 -3.83 1.33 -27.61
CA ASN A 274 -2.70 1.71 -28.47
C ASN A 274 -2.35 3.20 -28.24
N GLN A 275 -1.27 3.68 -28.87
CA GLN A 275 -0.78 5.05 -28.66
C GLN A 275 -1.78 6.12 -29.13
N GLU A 276 -2.46 5.91 -30.26
CA GLU A 276 -3.46 6.85 -30.80
C GLU A 276 -4.60 7.04 -29.78
N MET A 277 -5.20 5.95 -29.30
CA MET A 277 -6.23 5.99 -28.26
C MET A 277 -5.72 6.64 -26.96
N GLN A 278 -4.49 6.33 -26.55
CA GLN A 278 -3.86 6.91 -25.36
C GLN A 278 -3.62 8.42 -25.48
N ASP A 279 -3.33 8.90 -26.68
CA ASP A 279 -3.13 10.31 -26.95
C ASP A 279 -4.48 11.06 -27.01
N THR A 280 -5.58 10.43 -27.46
CA THR A 280 -6.92 11.07 -27.42
C THR A 280 -7.44 11.40 -26.02
N ILE A 281 -7.03 10.64 -24.99
CA ILE A 281 -7.54 10.79 -23.61
C ILE A 281 -6.69 11.72 -22.74
N ARG A 282 -5.47 12.05 -23.18
CA ARG A 282 -4.54 12.93 -22.46
C ARG A 282 -4.85 14.42 -22.68
N THR A 283 -4.43 15.23 -21.72
CA THR A 283 -4.38 16.70 -21.85
C THR A 283 -3.01 17.20 -22.33
N PHE A 284 -1.98 16.33 -22.30
CA PHE A 284 -0.56 16.68 -22.47
C PHE A 284 -0.07 17.80 -21.54
N LYS A 285 -0.71 17.95 -20.38
CA LYS A 285 -0.34 18.88 -19.33
C LYS A 285 -0.35 18.19 -17.96
N ASP A 286 0.71 18.39 -17.20
CA ASP A 286 0.88 17.92 -15.82
C ASP A 286 0.60 16.40 -15.61
N GLY A 287 0.71 15.59 -16.67
CA GLY A 287 0.44 14.15 -16.69
C GLY A 287 -1.03 13.75 -16.72
N LYS A 288 -1.95 14.69 -16.95
CA LYS A 288 -3.39 14.53 -16.70
C LYS A 288 -4.21 13.97 -17.87
N LEU A 289 -5.26 13.23 -17.53
CA LEU A 289 -6.35 12.85 -18.43
C LEU A 289 -7.40 13.96 -18.51
N LYS A 290 -8.12 14.04 -19.63
CA LYS A 290 -9.29 14.92 -19.80
C LYS A 290 -10.35 14.60 -18.73
N PRO A 291 -11.04 15.58 -18.11
CA PRO A 291 -12.00 15.34 -17.04
C PRO A 291 -13.08 14.30 -17.40
N ASP A 292 -13.41 13.44 -16.44
CA ASP A 292 -14.49 12.45 -16.48
C ASP A 292 -14.68 11.77 -17.85
N SER A 293 -13.61 11.17 -18.37
CA SER A 293 -13.62 10.52 -19.68
C SER A 293 -12.73 9.27 -19.71
N PHE A 294 -12.92 8.43 -20.72
CA PHE A 294 -12.17 7.19 -20.92
C PHE A 294 -12.05 6.84 -22.41
N ALA A 295 -10.97 6.15 -22.77
CA ALA A 295 -10.60 5.95 -24.17
C ALA A 295 -11.53 4.98 -24.93
N ASP A 296 -11.92 3.86 -24.32
CA ASP A 296 -12.72 2.83 -25.00
C ASP A 296 -14.22 3.16 -25.04
N LYS A 297 -14.69 3.59 -26.21
CA LYS A 297 -16.09 3.94 -26.42
C LYS A 297 -17.07 2.75 -26.36
N ARG A 298 -16.61 1.49 -26.37
CA ARG A 298 -17.51 0.31 -26.25
C ARG A 298 -18.32 0.31 -24.95
N LEU A 299 -17.75 0.86 -23.87
CA LEU A 299 -18.39 0.86 -22.55
C LEU A 299 -19.60 1.80 -22.45
N LEU A 300 -19.78 2.72 -23.40
CA LEU A 300 -20.95 3.61 -23.47
C LEU A 300 -22.27 2.85 -23.74
N GLY A 301 -22.20 1.61 -24.23
CA GLY A 301 -23.34 0.70 -24.40
C GLY A 301 -23.52 -0.31 -23.26
N MET A 302 -22.82 -0.14 -22.13
CA MET A 302 -22.92 -0.98 -20.93
C MET A 302 -23.67 -0.25 -19.81
N PRO A 303 -24.24 -0.96 -18.81
CA PRO A 303 -24.94 -0.34 -17.69
C PRO A 303 -24.11 0.79 -17.03
N PRO A 304 -24.73 1.94 -16.71
CA PRO A 304 -24.01 3.20 -16.53
C PRO A 304 -22.95 3.19 -15.42
N GLY A 305 -23.12 2.37 -14.37
CA GLY A 305 -22.11 2.23 -13.30
C GLY A 305 -20.74 1.78 -13.79
N VAL A 306 -20.66 1.06 -14.91
CA VAL A 306 -19.38 0.70 -15.58
C VAL A 306 -18.65 1.96 -16.05
N CYS A 307 -19.36 2.92 -16.65
CA CYS A 307 -18.81 4.21 -17.05
C CYS A 307 -18.43 5.05 -15.81
N VAL A 308 -19.23 5.01 -14.73
CA VAL A 308 -18.90 5.74 -13.50
C VAL A 308 -17.59 5.24 -12.88
N PHE A 309 -17.33 3.93 -12.84
CA PHE A 309 -16.05 3.41 -12.32
C PHE A 309 -14.84 3.86 -13.15
N LEU A 310 -14.97 4.00 -14.48
CA LEU A 310 -13.91 4.58 -15.32
C LEU A 310 -13.70 6.07 -15.05
N ILE A 311 -14.77 6.83 -14.78
CA ILE A 311 -14.70 8.22 -14.32
C ILE A 311 -14.01 8.31 -12.95
N MET A 312 -14.31 7.41 -12.02
CA MET A 312 -13.63 7.36 -10.71
C MET A 312 -12.13 7.12 -10.85
N PHE A 313 -11.72 6.24 -11.77
CA PHE A 313 -10.29 6.03 -12.08
C PHE A 313 -9.64 7.22 -12.80
N ASN A 314 -10.36 7.93 -13.68
CA ASN A 314 -9.89 9.19 -14.28
C ASN A 314 -9.58 10.24 -13.20
N ARG A 315 -10.53 10.45 -12.27
CA ARG A 315 -10.39 11.35 -11.12
C ARG A 315 -9.23 10.92 -10.21
N PHE A 316 -9.07 9.61 -9.95
CA PHE A 316 -7.95 9.09 -9.17
C PHE A 316 -6.59 9.30 -9.86
N HIS A 317 -6.47 9.01 -11.16
CA HIS A 317 -5.25 9.26 -11.94
C HIS A 317 -4.83 10.73 -11.88
N ASN A 318 -5.79 11.65 -12.06
CA ASN A 318 -5.52 13.08 -12.00
C ASN A 318 -5.09 13.54 -10.59
N HIS A 319 -5.69 13.01 -9.52
CA HIS A 319 -5.24 13.22 -8.15
C HIS A 319 -3.82 12.68 -7.89
N VAL A 320 -3.48 11.53 -8.48
CA VAL A 320 -2.14 10.94 -8.40
C VAL A 320 -1.10 11.81 -9.12
N ALA A 321 -1.38 12.26 -10.33
CA ALA A 321 -0.49 13.13 -11.10
C ALA A 321 -0.19 14.45 -10.35
N GLU A 322 -1.20 15.07 -9.74
CA GLU A 322 -1.03 16.27 -8.90
C GLU A 322 -0.14 16.04 -7.69
N ASN A 323 -0.30 14.92 -6.97
CA ASN A 323 0.54 14.62 -5.81
C ASN A 323 1.95 14.18 -6.22
N LEU A 324 2.14 13.49 -7.34
CA LEU A 324 3.48 13.20 -7.89
C LEU A 324 4.25 14.49 -8.22
N ALA A 325 3.60 15.45 -8.86
CA ALA A 325 4.20 16.77 -9.16
C ALA A 325 4.50 17.57 -7.88
N ALA A 326 3.57 17.58 -6.91
CA ALA A 326 3.74 18.31 -5.65
C ALA A 326 4.79 17.68 -4.71
N ILE A 327 4.93 16.35 -4.71
CA ILE A 327 5.94 15.62 -3.93
C ILE A 327 7.29 15.66 -4.64
N ASN A 328 7.34 15.50 -5.96
CA ASN A 328 8.57 15.47 -6.76
C ASN A 328 9.67 14.57 -6.13
N GLU A 329 9.35 13.29 -5.94
CA GLU A 329 10.24 12.34 -5.28
C GLU A 329 11.58 12.22 -6.03
N GLY A 330 12.69 12.46 -5.32
CA GLY A 330 14.04 12.37 -5.89
C GLY A 330 14.31 13.34 -7.07
N GLY A 331 13.47 14.36 -7.29
CA GLY A 331 13.58 15.26 -8.44
C GLY A 331 12.98 14.73 -9.75
N ARG A 332 12.34 13.54 -9.74
CA ARG A 332 11.76 12.85 -10.91
C ARG A 332 10.79 13.69 -11.74
N PHE A 333 10.10 14.63 -11.10
CA PHE A 333 9.03 15.46 -11.67
C PHE A 333 9.33 16.94 -11.44
N THR A 334 10.59 17.34 -11.64
CA THR A 334 10.99 18.74 -11.59
C THR A 334 10.53 19.44 -12.87
N PRO A 335 9.70 20.51 -12.80
CA PRO A 335 9.27 21.24 -13.99
C PRO A 335 10.47 21.85 -14.73
N PRO A 336 10.43 21.94 -16.07
CA PRO A 336 11.46 22.63 -16.85
C PRO A 336 11.65 24.09 -16.37
N PRO A 337 12.90 24.60 -16.32
CA PRO A 337 13.17 25.94 -15.81
C PRO A 337 12.56 27.01 -16.74
N PRO A 338 12.04 28.13 -16.20
CA PRO A 338 11.28 29.12 -16.97
C PRO A 338 12.10 29.91 -18.01
N GLY A 339 13.43 29.74 -18.04
CA GLY A 339 14.33 30.30 -19.06
C GLY A 339 14.64 29.36 -20.23
N LEU A 340 14.09 28.14 -20.27
CA LEU A 340 14.27 27.22 -21.40
C LEU A 340 13.36 27.63 -22.56
N ALA A 341 13.88 27.66 -23.78
CA ALA A 341 13.16 28.15 -24.97
C ALA A 341 13.26 27.18 -26.17
N GLY A 342 12.34 27.33 -27.13
CA GLY A 342 12.31 26.57 -28.39
C GLY A 342 12.18 25.06 -28.20
N GLU A 343 12.77 24.30 -29.13
CA GLU A 343 12.68 22.83 -29.19
C GLU A 343 13.14 22.13 -27.89
N GLN A 344 14.08 22.72 -27.15
CA GLN A 344 14.54 22.21 -25.86
C GLN A 344 13.46 22.33 -24.78
N ALA A 345 12.72 23.45 -24.75
CA ALA A 345 11.57 23.62 -23.87
C ALA A 345 10.47 22.61 -24.18
N GLU A 346 10.12 22.44 -25.47
CA GLU A 346 9.13 21.45 -25.87
C GLU A 346 9.51 20.02 -25.46
N LYS A 347 10.75 19.59 -25.73
CA LYS A 347 11.24 18.27 -25.34
C LYS A 347 11.21 18.07 -23.82
N ALA A 348 11.58 19.09 -23.05
CA ALA A 348 11.56 19.04 -21.59
C ALA A 348 10.12 18.95 -21.03
N TRP A 349 9.18 19.77 -21.54
CA TRP A 349 7.78 19.73 -21.13
C TRP A 349 7.07 18.43 -21.56
N LYS A 350 7.33 17.94 -22.77
CA LYS A 350 6.83 16.64 -23.25
C LYS A 350 7.34 15.48 -22.39
N LYS A 351 8.60 15.52 -21.92
CA LYS A 351 9.12 14.50 -20.98
C LYS A 351 8.50 14.64 -19.59
N TYR A 352 8.35 15.86 -19.07
CA TYR A 352 7.74 16.14 -17.76
C TYR A 352 6.30 15.60 -17.70
N ASP A 353 5.47 15.92 -18.70
CA ASP A 353 4.10 15.38 -18.80
C ASP A 353 4.10 13.85 -18.91
N ASN A 354 4.94 13.28 -19.78
CA ASN A 354 4.96 11.83 -19.98
C ASN A 354 5.44 11.05 -18.75
N ASP A 355 6.49 11.52 -18.06
CA ASP A 355 7.00 10.85 -16.86
C ASP A 355 5.97 10.90 -15.71
N LEU A 356 5.23 12.01 -15.57
CA LEU A 356 4.07 12.11 -14.66
C LEU A 356 2.95 11.16 -15.09
N PHE A 357 2.48 11.25 -16.33
CA PHE A 357 1.38 10.46 -16.88
C PHE A 357 1.64 8.95 -16.73
N GLN A 358 2.80 8.45 -17.15
CA GLN A 358 3.09 7.02 -17.11
C GLN A 358 3.32 6.52 -15.67
N THR A 359 3.86 7.35 -14.76
CA THR A 359 3.94 6.97 -13.34
C THR A 359 2.54 6.96 -12.70
N ALA A 360 1.68 7.92 -13.02
CA ALA A 360 0.28 7.95 -12.56
C ALA A 360 -0.55 6.79 -13.13
N ARG A 361 -0.30 6.36 -14.38
CA ARG A 361 -0.85 5.13 -14.97
C ARG A 361 -0.43 3.91 -14.14
N LEU A 362 0.87 3.71 -13.90
CA LEU A 362 1.37 2.58 -13.10
C LEU A 362 0.74 2.51 -11.70
N ILE A 363 0.61 3.64 -11.00
CA ILE A 363 -0.02 3.71 -9.67
C ILE A 363 -1.53 3.39 -9.77
N THR A 364 -2.24 3.93 -10.76
CA THR A 364 -3.68 3.70 -10.95
C THR A 364 -3.96 2.23 -11.31
N CYS A 365 -3.15 1.63 -12.17
CA CYS A 365 -3.11 0.18 -12.41
C CYS A 365 -2.82 -0.59 -11.10
N GLY A 366 -1.96 -0.08 -10.22
CA GLY A 366 -1.72 -0.61 -8.88
C GLY A 366 -2.94 -0.61 -7.96
N LEU A 367 -3.78 0.44 -8.01
CA LEU A 367 -5.06 0.45 -7.29
C LEU A 367 -6.05 -0.56 -7.89
N TYR A 368 -6.19 -0.56 -9.22
CA TYR A 368 -7.03 -1.50 -9.97
C TYR A 368 -6.69 -2.97 -9.67
N ILE A 369 -5.40 -3.33 -9.63
CA ILE A 369 -5.02 -4.72 -9.31
C ILE A 369 -5.22 -5.07 -7.84
N ASN A 370 -5.01 -4.12 -6.91
CA ASN A 370 -5.25 -4.37 -5.49
C ASN A 370 -6.75 -4.53 -5.20
N ILE A 371 -7.63 -3.75 -5.83
CA ILE A 371 -9.08 -3.98 -5.74
C ILE A 371 -9.44 -5.34 -6.37
N THR A 372 -8.83 -5.68 -7.51
CA THR A 372 -9.06 -6.99 -8.17
C THR A 372 -8.65 -8.18 -7.29
N LEU A 373 -7.54 -8.08 -6.55
CA LEU A 373 -7.00 -9.20 -5.75
C LEU A 373 -7.51 -9.24 -4.31
N ILE A 374 -7.81 -8.09 -3.71
CA ILE A 374 -8.12 -8.00 -2.27
C ILE A 374 -9.58 -7.57 -2.01
N ASP A 375 -10.34 -7.11 -3.01
CA ASP A 375 -11.79 -6.89 -2.89
C ASP A 375 -12.57 -7.87 -3.80
N TYR A 376 -12.29 -7.90 -5.10
CA TYR A 376 -13.01 -8.72 -6.09
C TYR A 376 -12.76 -10.23 -5.90
N VAL A 377 -11.51 -10.70 -5.93
CA VAL A 377 -11.18 -12.12 -5.70
C VAL A 377 -11.64 -12.60 -4.32
N ARG A 378 -11.59 -11.75 -3.28
CA ARG A 378 -12.17 -12.10 -1.96
C ARG A 378 -13.67 -12.43 -2.06
N ASN A 379 -14.43 -11.70 -2.88
CA ASN A 379 -15.84 -12.01 -3.14
C ASN A 379 -16.01 -13.28 -4.00
N ILE A 380 -15.14 -13.55 -4.99
CA ILE A 380 -15.18 -14.80 -5.79
C ILE A 380 -15.11 -16.05 -4.89
N ILE A 381 -14.18 -16.07 -3.93
CA ILE A 381 -13.96 -17.20 -3.00
C ILE A 381 -14.54 -16.97 -1.59
N ASN A 382 -15.53 -16.08 -1.45
CA ASN A 382 -16.35 -15.88 -0.23
C ASN A 382 -15.55 -15.53 1.05
N LEU A 383 -14.38 -14.91 0.92
CA LEU A 383 -13.50 -14.49 2.03
C LEU A 383 -13.94 -13.16 2.68
N ASN A 384 -14.91 -12.46 2.11
CA ASN A 384 -15.61 -11.35 2.77
C ASN A 384 -16.50 -11.83 3.94
N ARG A 385 -16.86 -13.12 3.97
CA ARG A 385 -17.68 -13.74 5.02
C ARG A 385 -16.86 -14.44 6.12
N THR A 386 -15.54 -14.24 6.19
CA THR A 386 -14.66 -14.91 7.16
C THR A 386 -13.61 -13.97 7.74
N ASP A 387 -13.32 -14.11 9.03
CA ASP A 387 -12.24 -13.39 9.70
C ASP A 387 -10.88 -14.03 9.33
N THR A 388 -10.34 -13.66 8.16
CA THR A 388 -9.03 -14.16 7.72
C THR A 388 -8.28 -13.15 6.87
N THR A 389 -7.01 -12.93 7.20
CA THR A 389 -6.07 -12.10 6.45
C THR A 389 -5.42 -12.84 5.26
N TRP A 390 -5.76 -14.13 5.08
CA TRP A 390 -5.39 -14.86 3.86
C TRP A 390 -6.22 -14.37 2.66
N THR A 391 -5.60 -14.38 1.48
CA THR A 391 -6.26 -14.18 0.19
C THR A 391 -5.41 -14.86 -0.89
N LEU A 392 -6.01 -15.15 -2.04
CA LEU A 392 -5.31 -15.67 -3.21
C LEU A 392 -4.65 -14.50 -3.98
N ASP A 393 -3.41 -14.14 -3.59
CA ASP A 393 -2.61 -13.15 -4.30
C ASP A 393 -1.53 -13.83 -5.17
N PRO A 394 -1.64 -13.82 -6.51
CA PRO A 394 -0.67 -14.44 -7.42
C PRO A 394 0.73 -13.83 -7.35
N ARG A 395 0.89 -12.64 -6.74
CA ARG A 395 2.17 -11.96 -6.55
C ARG A 395 2.96 -12.48 -5.36
N GLN A 396 2.42 -13.44 -4.59
CA GLN A 396 3.10 -13.99 -3.42
C GLN A 396 4.55 -14.40 -3.75
N GLU A 397 5.49 -13.85 -2.97
CA GLU A 397 6.91 -14.16 -3.03
C GLU A 397 7.16 -15.62 -2.65
N ALA A 398 8.13 -16.24 -3.32
CA ALA A 398 8.48 -17.64 -3.14
C ALA A 398 9.98 -17.85 -3.34
N GLY A 399 10.54 -18.85 -2.68
CA GLY A 399 11.95 -19.21 -2.76
C GLY A 399 12.81 -18.79 -1.57
N ALA A 400 14.12 -18.89 -1.79
CA ALA A 400 15.16 -18.74 -0.77
C ALA A 400 15.01 -17.53 0.16
N HIS A 401 14.76 -16.35 -0.43
CA HIS A 401 14.81 -15.04 0.22
C HIS A 401 13.66 -14.82 1.22
N VAL A 402 12.52 -15.48 1.02
CA VAL A 402 11.38 -15.51 1.96
C VAL A 402 11.29 -16.83 2.76
N GLY A 403 12.32 -17.68 2.71
CA GLY A 403 12.36 -18.92 3.49
C GLY A 403 11.39 -20.01 3.01
N THR A 404 11.00 -20.01 1.73
CA THR A 404 10.10 -21.02 1.15
C THR A 404 10.79 -21.81 0.03
N LYS A 405 10.08 -22.79 -0.56
CA LYS A 405 10.50 -23.43 -1.81
C LYS A 405 10.25 -22.48 -2.98
N GLU A 406 10.97 -22.66 -4.08
CA GLU A 406 10.70 -21.91 -5.32
C GLU A 406 9.26 -22.17 -5.79
N GLY A 407 8.59 -21.10 -6.23
CA GLY A 407 7.22 -21.14 -6.75
C GLY A 407 7.19 -21.24 -8.27
N ALA A 408 6.03 -20.93 -8.86
CA ALA A 408 5.97 -20.64 -10.28
C ALA A 408 6.78 -19.37 -10.61
N GLU A 409 7.26 -19.26 -11.85
CA GLU A 409 7.96 -18.07 -12.36
C GLU A 409 7.04 -16.82 -12.34
N ALA A 410 7.63 -15.63 -12.52
CA ALA A 410 6.91 -14.36 -12.48
C ALA A 410 7.53 -13.34 -13.45
N GLY A 411 6.69 -12.55 -14.13
CA GLY A 411 7.09 -11.63 -15.20
C GLY A 411 7.27 -12.32 -16.56
N THR A 412 6.64 -13.48 -16.77
CA THR A 412 6.77 -14.32 -17.98
C THR A 412 6.02 -13.80 -19.21
N GLY A 413 5.23 -12.74 -19.10
CA GLY A 413 4.23 -12.32 -20.08
C GLY A 413 2.95 -13.16 -20.03
N ASN A 414 1.93 -12.74 -20.78
CA ASN A 414 0.64 -13.41 -20.91
C ASN A 414 0.06 -13.27 -22.33
N VAL A 415 -0.79 -14.22 -22.76
CA VAL A 415 -1.63 -14.11 -23.97
C VAL A 415 -2.98 -14.75 -23.67
N VAL A 416 -4.07 -13.98 -23.74
CA VAL A 416 -5.42 -14.52 -23.47
C VAL A 416 -5.91 -15.42 -24.61
N SER A 417 -6.73 -16.42 -24.30
CA SER A 417 -7.19 -17.43 -25.26
C SER A 417 -8.60 -17.20 -25.79
N ALA A 418 -8.91 -17.80 -26.93
CA ALA A 418 -10.24 -17.84 -27.50
C ALA A 418 -11.24 -18.57 -26.58
N GLU A 419 -10.78 -19.60 -25.85
CA GLU A 419 -11.61 -20.28 -24.86
C GLU A 419 -11.89 -19.37 -23.64
N PHE A 420 -10.90 -18.63 -23.13
CA PHE A 420 -11.12 -17.70 -22.02
C PHE A 420 -12.06 -16.55 -22.39
N ASN A 421 -12.02 -16.05 -23.64
CA ASN A 421 -13.00 -15.07 -24.13
C ASN A 421 -14.45 -15.58 -24.02
N LEU A 422 -14.68 -16.88 -24.20
CA LEU A 422 -16.01 -17.50 -24.03
C LEU A 422 -16.32 -17.72 -22.54
N CYS A 423 -15.34 -18.15 -21.74
CA CYS A 423 -15.49 -18.39 -20.31
C CYS A 423 -15.80 -17.16 -19.44
N TYR A 424 -15.66 -15.95 -19.99
CA TYR A 424 -15.94 -14.68 -19.30
C TYR A 424 -17.32 -14.04 -19.65
N ARG A 425 -18.12 -14.64 -20.54
CA ARG A 425 -19.43 -14.10 -20.96
C ARG A 425 -20.54 -14.45 -19.98
N TRP A 426 -20.60 -13.75 -18.85
CA TRP A 426 -21.46 -14.08 -17.71
C TRP A 426 -22.85 -13.44 -17.76
N HIS A 427 -23.51 -13.44 -18.92
CA HIS A 427 -24.75 -12.69 -19.12
C HIS A 427 -25.97 -13.23 -18.34
N SER A 428 -25.93 -14.46 -17.81
CA SER A 428 -26.93 -14.95 -16.83
C SER A 428 -26.92 -14.14 -15.52
N CYS A 429 -25.80 -13.51 -15.17
CA CYS A 429 -25.65 -12.70 -13.97
C CYS A 429 -26.18 -11.26 -14.09
N ILE A 430 -26.61 -10.81 -15.28
CA ILE A 430 -27.23 -9.49 -15.48
C ILE A 430 -28.47 -9.38 -14.59
N SER A 431 -28.64 -8.27 -13.87
CA SER A 431 -29.76 -8.13 -12.93
C SER A 431 -31.11 -7.90 -13.61
N ASP A 432 -32.21 -7.93 -12.86
CA ASP A 432 -33.55 -7.52 -13.34
C ASP A 432 -33.64 -6.02 -13.65
N LYS A 433 -32.81 -5.19 -12.98
CA LYS A 433 -32.67 -3.76 -13.28
C LYS A 433 -31.89 -3.53 -14.57
N ASP A 434 -30.73 -4.18 -14.72
CA ASP A 434 -29.87 -4.03 -15.89
C ASP A 434 -30.50 -4.63 -17.14
N ASP A 435 -31.26 -5.74 -17.03
CA ASP A 435 -32.07 -6.32 -18.12
C ASP A 435 -33.05 -5.27 -18.69
N LYS A 436 -33.76 -4.53 -17.82
CA LYS A 436 -34.66 -3.45 -18.22
C LYS A 436 -33.92 -2.27 -18.86
N TRP A 437 -32.75 -1.91 -18.34
CA TRP A 437 -31.91 -0.88 -18.94
C TRP A 437 -31.42 -1.26 -20.35
N ILE A 438 -30.97 -2.51 -20.54
CA ILE A 438 -30.56 -3.03 -21.86
C ILE A 438 -31.76 -3.08 -22.82
N GLN A 439 -32.94 -3.49 -22.35
CA GLN A 439 -34.18 -3.45 -23.14
C GLN A 439 -34.53 -2.03 -23.60
N GLN A 440 -34.45 -1.04 -22.71
CA GLN A 440 -34.66 0.36 -23.08
C GLN A 440 -33.63 0.83 -24.10
N PHE A 441 -32.34 0.64 -23.82
CA PHE A 441 -31.22 1.08 -24.67
C PHE A 441 -31.30 0.46 -26.08
N TYR A 442 -31.55 -0.84 -26.20
CA TYR A 442 -31.73 -1.48 -27.51
C TYR A 442 -33.03 -1.04 -28.21
N GLY A 443 -34.10 -0.76 -27.46
CA GLY A 443 -35.33 -0.18 -27.99
C GLY A 443 -35.11 1.20 -28.60
N GLU A 444 -34.34 2.07 -27.94
CA GLU A 444 -33.95 3.39 -28.42
C GLU A 444 -33.07 3.29 -29.68
N LEU A 445 -32.04 2.42 -29.68
CA LEU A 445 -31.18 2.18 -30.86
C LEU A 445 -31.94 1.67 -32.10
N LEU A 446 -33.09 1.02 -31.93
CA LEU A 446 -33.93 0.52 -33.02
C LEU A 446 -35.09 1.46 -33.41
N GLY A 447 -35.29 2.57 -32.72
CA GLY A 447 -36.40 3.50 -32.97
C GLY A 447 -37.76 3.05 -32.40
N GLY A 448 -37.76 2.10 -31.47
CA GLY A 448 -38.94 1.60 -30.77
C GLY A 448 -39.79 0.55 -31.52
N GLY A 449 -40.51 -0.27 -30.76
CA GLY A 449 -41.63 -1.08 -31.27
C GLY A 449 -41.30 -2.37 -32.04
N LYS A 450 -40.02 -2.78 -32.14
CA LYS A 450 -39.65 -4.11 -32.68
C LYS A 450 -39.68 -5.20 -31.61
N GLY A 451 -40.03 -6.42 -32.03
CA GLY A 451 -39.96 -7.65 -31.22
C GLY A 451 -38.55 -8.22 -31.18
N GLU A 452 -38.41 -9.55 -31.24
CA GLU A 452 -37.10 -10.20 -31.25
C GLU A 452 -36.21 -9.70 -32.40
N MET A 453 -34.98 -9.30 -32.05
CA MET A 453 -34.01 -8.71 -32.95
C MET A 453 -33.16 -9.79 -33.62
N THR A 454 -32.89 -9.67 -34.92
CA THR A 454 -31.91 -10.56 -35.57
C THR A 454 -30.47 -10.12 -35.27
N PRO A 455 -29.47 -11.04 -35.27
CA PRO A 455 -28.06 -10.66 -35.14
C PRO A 455 -27.58 -9.66 -36.21
N GLY A 456 -28.17 -9.69 -37.41
CA GLY A 456 -27.86 -8.72 -38.48
C GLY A 456 -28.36 -7.31 -38.16
N GLU A 457 -29.58 -7.18 -37.65
CA GLU A 457 -30.12 -5.88 -37.18
C GLU A 457 -29.34 -5.35 -35.98
N MET A 458 -28.95 -6.23 -35.03
CA MET A 458 -28.13 -5.87 -33.88
C MET A 458 -26.78 -5.28 -34.31
N MET A 459 -26.08 -5.93 -35.24
CA MET A 459 -24.82 -5.41 -35.77
C MET A 459 -25.00 -4.06 -36.47
N GLN A 460 -26.08 -3.87 -37.25
CA GLN A 460 -26.38 -2.58 -37.89
C GLN A 460 -26.71 -1.48 -36.86
N ALA A 461 -27.42 -1.80 -35.78
CA ALA A 461 -27.72 -0.87 -34.70
C ALA A 461 -26.44 -0.44 -33.97
N PHE A 462 -25.57 -1.39 -33.61
CA PHE A 462 -24.28 -1.08 -32.99
C PHE A 462 -23.33 -0.31 -33.90
N MET A 463 -23.31 -0.57 -35.22
CA MET A 463 -22.52 0.24 -36.16
C MET A 463 -23.01 1.70 -36.24
N LYS A 464 -24.33 1.94 -36.17
CA LYS A 464 -24.89 3.30 -36.10
C LYS A 464 -24.57 3.97 -34.76
N PHE A 465 -24.67 3.24 -33.66
CA PHE A 465 -24.28 3.72 -32.33
C PHE A 465 -22.80 4.12 -32.30
N ASP A 466 -21.91 3.23 -32.75
CA ASP A 466 -20.47 3.45 -32.78
C ASP A 466 -20.08 4.71 -33.58
N ALA A 467 -20.77 4.95 -34.70
CA ALA A 467 -20.60 6.14 -35.54
C ALA A 467 -21.23 7.43 -34.98
N SER A 468 -22.17 7.33 -34.03
CA SER A 468 -22.80 8.49 -33.36
C SER A 468 -22.00 9.03 -32.18
N ILE A 469 -21.05 8.25 -31.66
CA ILE A 469 -20.23 8.63 -30.50
C ILE A 469 -19.14 9.63 -30.92
N ALA A 470 -19.04 10.74 -30.20
CA ALA A 470 -18.03 11.77 -30.40
C ALA A 470 -16.59 11.19 -30.38
N SER A 471 -15.76 11.66 -31.31
CA SER A 471 -14.37 11.20 -31.45
C SER A 471 -13.52 11.56 -30.23
N ASP A 472 -13.64 12.80 -29.72
CA ASP A 472 -12.96 13.22 -28.49
C ASP A 472 -13.60 12.58 -27.25
N PRO A 473 -12.85 11.84 -26.41
CA PRO A 473 -13.34 11.30 -25.14
C PRO A 473 -14.00 12.32 -24.21
N GLY A 474 -13.55 13.58 -24.24
CA GLY A 474 -14.07 14.67 -23.41
C GLY A 474 -15.45 15.20 -23.83
N GLU A 475 -15.92 14.87 -25.04
CA GLU A 475 -17.26 15.25 -25.53
C GLU A 475 -18.30 14.13 -25.35
N ARG A 476 -17.85 12.90 -25.08
CA ARG A 476 -18.73 11.72 -24.97
C ARG A 476 -19.64 11.80 -23.75
N VAL A 477 -20.89 11.36 -23.91
CA VAL A 477 -21.93 11.26 -22.87
C VAL A 477 -22.50 9.83 -22.84
N PHE A 478 -23.13 9.44 -21.72
CA PHE A 478 -23.71 8.12 -21.51
C PHE A 478 -25.01 8.23 -20.67
N ALA A 479 -25.95 7.30 -20.86
CA ALA A 479 -27.19 7.17 -20.09
C ALA A 479 -28.01 8.47 -19.87
N GLY A 480 -27.90 9.44 -20.77
CA GLY A 480 -28.58 10.75 -20.67
C GLY A 480 -27.88 11.80 -19.80
N TYR A 481 -26.81 11.44 -19.08
CA TYR A 481 -26.04 12.38 -18.25
C TYR A 481 -25.37 13.47 -19.09
N LYS A 482 -25.30 14.68 -18.54
CA LYS A 482 -24.79 15.88 -19.21
C LYS A 482 -23.52 16.37 -18.54
N ARG A 483 -22.60 16.90 -19.34
CA ARG A 483 -21.37 17.52 -18.83
C ARG A 483 -21.65 18.95 -18.35
N GLN A 484 -21.01 19.31 -17.24
CA GLN A 484 -20.93 20.66 -16.68
C GLN A 484 -19.88 21.49 -17.43
N ALA A 485 -19.81 22.79 -17.14
CA ALA A 485 -18.94 23.74 -17.85
C ALA A 485 -17.42 23.52 -17.64
N ASP A 486 -17.01 22.72 -16.65
CA ASP A 486 -15.62 22.29 -16.43
C ASP A 486 -15.28 20.96 -17.12
N GLY A 487 -16.25 20.36 -17.81
CA GLY A 487 -16.17 19.07 -18.49
C GLY A 487 -16.55 17.84 -17.66
N ARG A 488 -16.83 17.98 -16.35
CA ARG A 488 -17.24 16.86 -15.48
C ARG A 488 -18.71 16.48 -15.66
N PHE A 489 -19.13 15.34 -15.11
CA PHE A 489 -20.55 15.08 -14.85
C PHE A 489 -20.92 15.50 -13.42
N ASP A 490 -22.21 15.61 -13.14
CA ASP A 490 -22.71 15.95 -11.82
C ASP A 490 -22.48 14.81 -10.81
N ASP A 491 -21.99 15.14 -9.61
CA ASP A 491 -21.62 14.14 -8.62
C ASP A 491 -22.85 13.47 -7.96
N ASP A 492 -23.99 14.16 -7.84
CA ASP A 492 -25.20 13.55 -7.28
C ASP A 492 -25.79 12.50 -8.24
N ASP A 493 -25.82 12.80 -9.55
CA ASP A 493 -26.19 11.87 -10.62
C ASP A 493 -25.33 10.59 -10.63
N LEU A 494 -23.99 10.76 -10.53
CA LEU A 494 -23.04 9.65 -10.54
C LEU A 494 -23.13 8.81 -9.24
N VAL A 495 -23.35 9.45 -8.09
CA VAL A 495 -23.46 8.76 -6.80
C VAL A 495 -24.79 8.02 -6.65
N GLU A 496 -25.89 8.58 -7.17
CA GLU A 496 -27.16 7.86 -7.26
C GLU A 496 -27.03 6.63 -8.18
N CYS A 497 -26.37 6.77 -9.34
CA CYS A 497 -26.09 5.62 -10.22
C CYS A 497 -25.33 4.49 -9.51
N LEU A 498 -24.31 4.83 -8.72
CA LEU A 498 -23.51 3.86 -7.97
C LEU A 498 -24.29 3.22 -6.82
N THR A 499 -24.92 4.02 -5.96
CA THR A 499 -25.67 3.51 -4.80
C THR A 499 -26.82 2.61 -5.21
N SER A 500 -27.57 3.03 -6.24
CA SER A 500 -28.62 2.23 -6.88
C SER A 500 -28.11 0.93 -7.53
N ALA A 501 -26.81 0.80 -7.84
CA ALA A 501 -26.19 -0.43 -8.35
C ALA A 501 -25.54 -1.31 -7.26
N ILE A 502 -25.21 -0.72 -6.11
CA ILE A 502 -24.74 -1.42 -4.90
C ILE A 502 -25.91 -2.12 -4.21
N GLU A 503 -27.10 -1.52 -4.23
CA GLU A 503 -28.34 -2.09 -3.68
C GLU A 503 -28.99 -3.15 -4.58
N ASP A 504 -28.73 -3.08 -5.89
CA ASP A 504 -29.26 -4.01 -6.88
C ASP A 504 -28.58 -5.38 -6.77
N CYS A 505 -29.37 -6.40 -6.41
CA CYS A 505 -28.91 -7.79 -6.29
C CYS A 505 -28.94 -8.47 -7.66
N ALA A 506 -27.78 -8.91 -8.12
CA ALA A 506 -27.54 -9.44 -9.46
C ALA A 506 -28.10 -10.86 -9.69
N GLY A 507 -28.00 -11.36 -10.92
CA GLY A 507 -28.47 -12.70 -11.30
C GLY A 507 -27.51 -13.82 -10.86
N SER A 508 -28.03 -15.04 -10.73
CA SER A 508 -27.21 -16.26 -10.60
C SER A 508 -26.66 -16.73 -11.95
N PHE A 509 -25.57 -17.49 -11.92
CA PHE A 509 -25.14 -18.33 -13.03
C PHE A 509 -26.17 -19.45 -13.33
N GLY A 510 -25.92 -20.17 -14.43
CA GLY A 510 -26.69 -21.34 -14.89
C GLY A 510 -27.51 -21.05 -16.15
N GLY A 511 -28.07 -22.12 -16.71
CA GLY A 511 -29.03 -22.06 -17.79
C GLY A 511 -30.33 -21.37 -17.37
N ARG A 512 -31.15 -21.01 -18.37
CA ARG A 512 -32.50 -20.43 -18.21
C ARG A 512 -32.58 -19.15 -17.37
N ASN A 513 -31.48 -18.42 -17.23
CA ASN A 513 -31.39 -17.12 -16.54
C ASN A 513 -30.78 -15.99 -17.40
N VAL A 514 -30.39 -16.23 -18.65
CA VAL A 514 -29.82 -15.20 -19.54
C VAL A 514 -30.93 -14.29 -20.10
N PRO A 515 -30.86 -12.95 -19.94
CA PRO A 515 -31.89 -12.03 -20.43
C PRO A 515 -32.29 -12.27 -21.89
N LYS A 516 -33.59 -12.27 -22.19
CA LYS A 516 -34.08 -12.49 -23.56
C LYS A 516 -33.60 -11.43 -24.56
N VAL A 517 -33.34 -10.21 -24.07
CA VAL A 517 -32.74 -9.12 -24.86
C VAL A 517 -31.32 -9.44 -25.36
N MET A 518 -30.59 -10.33 -24.68
CA MET A 518 -29.23 -10.75 -25.08
C MET A 518 -29.23 -11.85 -26.14
N ARG A 519 -30.39 -12.41 -26.54
CA ARG A 519 -30.52 -13.49 -27.55
C ARG A 519 -29.59 -13.35 -28.77
N PRO A 520 -29.44 -12.18 -29.42
CA PRO A 520 -28.60 -12.08 -30.61
C PRO A 520 -27.10 -12.01 -30.26
N VAL A 521 -26.74 -11.49 -29.08
CA VAL A 521 -25.36 -11.53 -28.53
C VAL A 521 -24.94 -12.97 -28.23
N GLU A 522 -25.85 -13.78 -27.69
CA GLU A 522 -25.62 -15.20 -27.41
C GLU A 522 -25.49 -16.04 -28.67
N ILE A 523 -26.34 -15.80 -29.67
CA ILE A 523 -26.21 -16.41 -31.00
C ILE A 523 -24.84 -16.07 -31.61
N LEU A 524 -24.41 -14.81 -31.54
CA LEU A 524 -23.08 -14.39 -32.00
C LEU A 524 -21.95 -15.04 -31.18
N ALA A 525 -22.13 -15.28 -29.88
CA ALA A 525 -21.14 -15.96 -29.03
C ALA A 525 -20.96 -17.44 -29.41
N ILE A 526 -22.05 -18.17 -29.63
CA ILE A 526 -22.03 -19.56 -30.11
C ILE A 526 -21.36 -19.63 -31.49
N LEU A 527 -21.80 -18.78 -32.43
CA LEU A 527 -21.21 -18.71 -33.78
C LEU A 527 -19.73 -18.30 -33.77
N GLN A 528 -19.30 -17.44 -32.84
CA GLN A 528 -17.90 -17.05 -32.67
C GLN A 528 -17.05 -18.22 -32.14
N GLY A 529 -17.56 -19.02 -31.20
CA GLY A 529 -16.90 -20.25 -30.75
C GLY A 529 -16.73 -21.28 -31.88
N ARG A 530 -17.78 -21.49 -32.68
CA ARG A 530 -17.73 -22.32 -33.90
C ARG A 530 -16.73 -21.78 -34.92
N LYS A 531 -16.71 -20.46 -35.16
CA LYS A 531 -15.79 -19.79 -36.09
C LYS A 531 -14.33 -19.87 -35.62
N TRP A 532 -14.08 -19.87 -34.32
CA TRP A 532 -12.78 -20.15 -33.73
C TRP A 532 -12.42 -21.64 -33.71
N ASN A 533 -13.38 -22.56 -33.93
CA ASN A 533 -13.18 -24.00 -33.79
C ASN A 533 -12.49 -24.33 -32.45
N VAL A 534 -13.11 -23.93 -31.35
CA VAL A 534 -12.66 -24.28 -29.98
C VAL A 534 -13.02 -25.74 -29.66
N ALA A 535 -12.36 -26.31 -28.64
CA ALA A 535 -12.63 -27.66 -28.17
C ALA A 535 -14.04 -27.80 -27.53
N GLY A 536 -14.54 -29.03 -27.40
CA GLY A 536 -15.80 -29.32 -26.70
C GLY A 536 -15.71 -29.13 -25.17
N LEU A 537 -16.85 -29.02 -24.49
CA LEU A 537 -16.93 -28.88 -23.02
C LEU A 537 -16.08 -29.95 -22.31
N ASN A 538 -16.26 -31.21 -22.68
CA ASN A 538 -15.52 -32.31 -22.05
C ASN A 538 -14.02 -32.29 -22.36
N GLU A 539 -13.59 -31.85 -23.54
CA GLU A 539 -12.17 -31.72 -23.88
C GLU A 539 -11.48 -30.63 -23.05
N PHE A 540 -12.17 -29.50 -22.89
CA PHE A 540 -11.72 -28.39 -22.07
C PHE A 540 -11.64 -28.81 -20.58
N ARG A 541 -12.67 -29.49 -20.07
CA ARG A 541 -12.66 -30.10 -18.73
C ARG A 541 -11.51 -31.08 -18.53
N LYS A 542 -11.34 -32.06 -19.44
CA LYS A 542 -10.22 -33.01 -19.47
C LYS A 542 -8.86 -32.27 -19.40
N SER A 543 -8.72 -31.14 -20.10
CA SER A 543 -7.49 -30.33 -20.16
C SER A 543 -7.16 -29.57 -18.87
N PHE A 544 -8.16 -29.18 -18.07
CA PHE A 544 -7.96 -28.56 -16.74
C PHE A 544 -7.94 -29.57 -15.59
N GLY A 545 -7.94 -30.88 -15.89
CA GLY A 545 -7.93 -31.96 -14.89
C GLY A 545 -9.28 -32.21 -14.22
N LEU A 546 -10.39 -31.73 -14.81
CA LEU A 546 -11.75 -31.99 -14.34
C LEU A 546 -12.27 -33.32 -14.90
N LYS A 547 -13.13 -34.01 -14.14
CA LYS A 547 -13.85 -35.20 -14.64
C LYS A 547 -14.71 -34.78 -15.84
N PRO A 548 -14.60 -35.44 -17.01
CA PRO A 548 -15.61 -35.28 -18.05
C PRO A 548 -16.97 -35.79 -17.59
N TYR A 549 -18.01 -35.29 -18.23
CA TYR A 549 -19.38 -35.70 -18.03
C TYR A 549 -19.70 -36.92 -18.90
N GLU A 550 -20.34 -37.91 -18.30
CA GLU A 550 -20.72 -39.19 -18.92
C GLU A 550 -22.19 -39.15 -19.36
N ASN A 551 -23.03 -38.47 -18.58
CA ASN A 551 -24.46 -38.27 -18.82
C ASN A 551 -24.78 -36.78 -18.94
N PHE A 552 -25.98 -36.42 -19.43
CA PHE A 552 -26.41 -35.02 -19.55
C PHE A 552 -26.81 -34.44 -18.20
N GLU A 553 -27.31 -35.29 -17.33
CA GLU A 553 -27.67 -35.09 -15.93
C GLU A 553 -26.43 -34.75 -15.07
N ASP A 554 -25.23 -35.15 -15.51
CA ASP A 554 -23.98 -34.71 -14.86
C ASP A 554 -23.67 -33.23 -15.18
N ILE A 555 -24.14 -32.72 -16.33
CA ILE A 555 -23.94 -31.32 -16.77
C ILE A 555 -24.87 -30.39 -15.98
N ASN A 556 -26.15 -30.75 -15.88
CA ASN A 556 -27.16 -30.02 -15.12
C ASN A 556 -28.27 -30.97 -14.61
N SER A 557 -28.69 -30.79 -13.36
CA SER A 557 -29.72 -31.63 -12.73
C SER A 557 -31.17 -31.24 -13.06
N ASP A 558 -31.43 -30.08 -13.70
CA ASP A 558 -32.74 -29.76 -14.27
C ASP A 558 -33.03 -30.73 -15.44
N PRO A 559 -34.05 -31.61 -15.33
CA PRO A 559 -34.33 -32.62 -16.35
C PRO A 559 -34.70 -31.98 -17.69
N GLU A 560 -35.28 -30.77 -17.72
CA GLU A 560 -35.60 -30.11 -18.99
C GLU A 560 -34.35 -29.52 -19.67
N ILE A 561 -33.33 -29.10 -18.91
CA ILE A 561 -32.02 -28.71 -19.47
C ILE A 561 -31.25 -29.95 -19.95
N ALA A 562 -31.23 -31.03 -19.16
CA ALA A 562 -30.60 -32.28 -19.55
C ALA A 562 -31.26 -32.87 -20.81
N ASP A 563 -32.59 -32.86 -20.89
CA ASP A 563 -33.35 -33.28 -22.08
C ASP A 563 -33.09 -32.38 -23.29
N ALA A 564 -33.06 -31.05 -23.12
CA ALA A 564 -32.71 -30.14 -24.22
C ALA A 564 -31.31 -30.43 -24.75
N LEU A 565 -30.31 -30.59 -23.87
CA LEU A 565 -28.95 -30.96 -24.27
C LEU A 565 -28.91 -32.34 -24.96
N ARG A 566 -29.68 -33.33 -24.49
CA ARG A 566 -29.74 -34.67 -25.08
C ARG A 566 -30.31 -34.67 -26.50
N HIS A 567 -31.40 -33.95 -26.72
CA HIS A 567 -32.02 -33.83 -28.05
C HIS A 567 -31.18 -33.00 -29.03
N LEU A 568 -30.37 -32.06 -28.55
CA LEU A 568 -29.52 -31.21 -29.41
C LEU A 568 -28.15 -31.85 -29.71
N TYR A 569 -27.47 -32.47 -28.74
CA TYR A 569 -26.08 -32.92 -28.88
C TYR A 569 -25.86 -34.44 -28.91
N ILE A 570 -26.88 -35.26 -28.63
CA ILE A 570 -26.89 -36.75 -28.67
C ILE A 570 -25.98 -37.43 -27.62
N THR A 571 -24.76 -36.94 -27.39
CA THR A 571 -23.84 -37.37 -26.31
C THR A 571 -23.10 -36.17 -25.70
N PRO A 572 -22.79 -36.17 -24.38
CA PRO A 572 -22.08 -35.07 -23.71
C PRO A 572 -20.75 -34.64 -24.33
N ASP A 573 -20.00 -35.56 -24.96
CA ASP A 573 -18.71 -35.21 -25.62
C ASP A 573 -18.89 -34.27 -26.84
N ASN A 574 -20.09 -34.19 -27.44
CA ASN A 574 -20.40 -33.27 -28.54
C ASN A 574 -20.75 -31.84 -28.09
N VAL A 575 -21.03 -31.63 -26.79
CA VAL A 575 -21.50 -30.34 -26.27
C VAL A 575 -20.41 -29.28 -26.46
N GLU A 576 -20.72 -28.26 -27.26
CA GLU A 576 -19.82 -27.14 -27.55
C GLU A 576 -19.45 -26.39 -26.26
N LEU A 577 -18.20 -25.88 -26.17
CA LEU A 577 -17.70 -25.23 -24.95
C LEU A 577 -18.65 -24.15 -24.41
N TYR A 578 -19.09 -23.21 -25.25
CA TYR A 578 -19.86 -22.07 -24.78
C TYR A 578 -21.30 -22.42 -24.36
N PRO A 579 -22.11 -23.13 -25.18
CA PRO A 579 -23.33 -23.79 -24.73
C PRO A 579 -23.15 -24.59 -23.45
N GLY A 580 -22.07 -25.38 -23.35
CA GLY A 580 -21.76 -26.22 -22.20
C GLY A 580 -21.59 -25.44 -20.90
N ILE A 581 -20.71 -24.44 -20.86
CA ILE A 581 -20.40 -23.71 -19.60
C ILE A 581 -21.49 -22.74 -19.14
N VAL A 582 -22.44 -22.38 -20.01
CA VAL A 582 -23.66 -21.64 -19.65
C VAL A 582 -24.75 -22.59 -19.17
N ALA A 583 -24.89 -23.76 -19.79
CA ALA A 583 -25.86 -24.79 -19.39
C ALA A 583 -25.48 -25.53 -18.10
N GLU A 584 -24.18 -25.66 -17.83
CA GLU A 584 -23.61 -26.35 -16.67
C GLU A 584 -24.17 -25.82 -15.33
N GLU A 585 -24.34 -26.72 -14.37
CA GLU A 585 -24.88 -26.39 -13.05
C GLU A 585 -24.01 -25.36 -12.31
N ALA A 586 -24.67 -24.40 -11.67
CA ALA A 586 -24.03 -23.39 -10.84
C ALA A 586 -23.63 -23.97 -9.46
N LYS A 587 -22.40 -23.75 -9.01
CA LYS A 587 -21.95 -24.25 -7.70
C LYS A 587 -22.72 -23.61 -6.55
N THR A 588 -23.26 -24.44 -5.66
CA THR A 588 -23.79 -24.03 -4.36
C THR A 588 -22.77 -23.17 -3.59
N PRO A 589 -23.19 -22.05 -2.97
CA PRO A 589 -22.34 -21.24 -2.09
C PRO A 589 -21.64 -22.03 -0.99
N MET A 590 -20.41 -21.61 -0.68
CA MET A 590 -19.58 -22.20 0.37
C MET A 590 -18.74 -21.11 1.03
N VAL A 591 -18.68 -21.11 2.37
CA VAL A 591 -17.96 -20.11 3.18
C VAL A 591 -16.82 -20.80 3.94
N PRO A 592 -15.54 -20.50 3.63
CA PRO A 592 -15.04 -19.85 2.41
C PRO A 592 -15.09 -20.80 1.20
N GLY A 593 -14.87 -20.27 -0.01
CA GLY A 593 -14.52 -21.05 -1.20
C GLY A 593 -15.39 -20.83 -2.43
N VAL A 594 -16.70 -20.59 -2.28
CA VAL A 594 -17.62 -20.32 -3.41
C VAL A 594 -18.52 -19.13 -3.06
N GLY A 595 -18.12 -17.95 -3.55
CA GLY A 595 -18.78 -16.68 -3.26
C GLY A 595 -19.61 -16.12 -4.42
N ILE A 596 -19.16 -16.26 -5.67
CA ILE A 596 -19.96 -15.86 -6.85
C ILE A 596 -20.76 -17.00 -7.50
N ALA A 597 -20.86 -18.18 -6.86
CA ALA A 597 -21.65 -19.34 -7.33
C ALA A 597 -21.51 -19.67 -8.85
N PRO A 598 -20.29 -19.75 -9.42
CA PRO A 598 -20.11 -19.97 -10.85
C PRO A 598 -20.28 -21.44 -11.24
N THR A 599 -20.47 -21.71 -12.53
CA THR A 599 -20.59 -23.07 -13.05
C THR A 599 -19.29 -23.88 -12.85
N TYR A 600 -19.40 -25.21 -12.77
CA TYR A 600 -18.33 -26.09 -12.30
C TYR A 600 -16.98 -25.91 -13.02
N THR A 601 -17.01 -25.72 -14.34
CA THR A 601 -15.86 -25.49 -15.21
C THR A 601 -15.36 -24.05 -15.07
N ILE A 602 -16.25 -23.03 -15.17
CA ILE A 602 -15.88 -21.61 -15.02
C ILE A 602 -15.14 -21.39 -13.70
N SER A 603 -15.64 -21.97 -12.61
CA SER A 603 -15.03 -21.93 -11.27
C SER A 603 -13.57 -22.37 -11.24
N ARG A 604 -13.19 -23.38 -12.02
CA ARG A 604 -11.81 -23.90 -12.04
C ARG A 604 -10.91 -23.05 -12.94
N VAL A 605 -11.40 -22.63 -14.11
CA VAL A 605 -10.56 -22.03 -15.14
C VAL A 605 -10.29 -20.53 -14.90
N VAL A 606 -11.27 -19.78 -14.40
CA VAL A 606 -11.10 -18.35 -14.03
C VAL A 606 -10.03 -18.17 -12.95
N LEU A 607 -9.95 -19.10 -11.98
CA LEU A 607 -8.89 -19.08 -10.95
C LEU A 607 -7.50 -19.45 -11.50
N SER A 608 -7.42 -20.16 -12.64
CA SER A 608 -6.15 -20.34 -13.35
C SER A 608 -5.76 -19.08 -14.14
N ASP A 609 -6.72 -18.47 -14.84
CA ASP A 609 -6.48 -17.28 -15.67
C ASP A 609 -6.07 -16.07 -14.81
N ALA A 610 -6.77 -15.82 -13.71
CA ALA A 610 -6.42 -14.78 -12.73
C ALA A 610 -4.99 -14.92 -12.17
N VAL A 611 -4.46 -16.15 -12.04
CA VAL A 611 -3.06 -16.37 -11.66
C VAL A 611 -2.11 -16.04 -12.81
N CYS A 612 -2.44 -16.42 -14.05
CA CYS A 612 -1.62 -16.14 -15.23
C CYS A 612 -1.55 -14.64 -15.55
N LEU A 613 -2.71 -13.97 -15.58
CA LEU A 613 -2.87 -12.54 -15.83
C LEU A 613 -2.02 -11.66 -14.91
N VAL A 614 -1.95 -12.03 -13.62
CA VAL A 614 -1.24 -11.24 -12.61
C VAL A 614 0.23 -11.65 -12.48
N ARG A 615 0.52 -12.96 -12.43
CA ARG A 615 1.90 -13.43 -12.21
C ARG A 615 2.75 -13.34 -13.48
N GLY A 616 2.14 -13.41 -14.66
CA GLY A 616 2.81 -13.18 -15.93
C GLY A 616 3.21 -11.72 -16.16
N ASP A 617 2.49 -10.75 -15.61
CA ASP A 617 2.76 -9.32 -15.81
C ASP A 617 3.96 -8.85 -14.96
N ARG A 618 5.04 -8.36 -15.60
CA ARG A 618 6.20 -7.85 -14.86
C ARG A 618 5.84 -6.63 -14.00
N HIS A 619 4.92 -5.79 -14.47
CA HIS A 619 4.53 -4.54 -13.80
C HIS A 619 3.58 -4.77 -12.61
N TYR A 620 3.19 -6.01 -12.33
CA TYR A 620 2.57 -6.44 -11.07
C TYR A 620 3.44 -7.40 -10.25
N THR A 621 4.64 -7.73 -10.74
CA THR A 621 5.59 -8.63 -10.06
C THR A 621 6.99 -7.99 -10.00
N LYS A 622 7.88 -8.31 -10.95
CA LYS A 622 9.30 -7.90 -10.98
C LYS A 622 9.52 -6.38 -10.87
N ASP A 623 8.70 -5.56 -11.54
CA ASP A 623 8.79 -4.09 -11.55
C ASP A 623 7.91 -3.41 -10.49
N TYR A 624 7.01 -4.14 -9.80
CA TYR A 624 6.03 -3.55 -8.88
C TYR A 624 6.67 -3.15 -7.55
N THR A 625 7.47 -2.08 -7.57
CA THR A 625 8.32 -1.65 -6.47
C THR A 625 8.12 -0.17 -6.12
N PRO A 626 8.42 0.24 -4.87
CA PRO A 626 8.43 1.65 -4.49
C PRO A 626 9.36 2.51 -5.36
N ARG A 627 10.49 1.97 -5.84
CA ARG A 627 11.39 2.71 -6.75
C ARG A 627 10.78 2.96 -8.13
N HIS A 628 9.98 2.04 -8.64
CA HIS A 628 9.25 2.21 -9.91
C HIS A 628 8.10 3.20 -9.74
N LEU A 629 7.21 2.97 -8.77
CA LEU A 629 5.97 3.73 -8.54
C LEU A 629 6.14 5.06 -7.77
N THR A 630 7.30 5.36 -7.21
CA THR A 630 7.52 6.25 -6.03
C THR A 630 7.06 5.61 -4.72
N ASN A 631 7.71 5.96 -3.60
CA ASN A 631 7.38 5.44 -2.28
C ASN A 631 5.97 5.87 -1.87
N TRP A 632 5.60 7.14 -2.12
CA TRP A 632 4.23 7.61 -1.92
C TRP A 632 3.23 6.90 -2.85
N GLY A 633 3.52 6.84 -4.14
CA GLY A 633 2.62 6.25 -5.13
C GLY A 633 2.31 4.77 -4.86
N PHE A 634 3.35 4.00 -4.47
CA PHE A 634 3.19 2.62 -4.03
C PHE A 634 2.30 2.52 -2.79
N GLN A 635 2.59 3.29 -1.73
CA GLN A 635 1.89 3.19 -0.46
C GLN A 635 0.48 3.83 -0.46
N GLU A 636 0.19 4.75 -1.38
CA GLU A 636 -1.16 5.28 -1.58
C GLU A 636 -2.13 4.15 -1.99
N VAL A 637 -1.69 3.24 -2.87
CA VAL A 637 -2.50 2.15 -3.41
C VAL A 637 -2.33 0.82 -2.69
N ASN A 638 -1.20 0.59 -2.02
CA ASN A 638 -0.91 -0.61 -1.21
C ASN A 638 -1.98 -0.89 -0.13
N TYR A 639 -2.19 -2.16 0.18
CA TYR A 639 -3.17 -2.62 1.18
C TYR A 639 -2.51 -2.97 2.52
N ASP A 640 -3.27 -2.86 3.61
CA ASP A 640 -2.85 -3.28 4.95
C ASP A 640 -3.78 -4.40 5.42
N ARG A 641 -3.24 -5.61 5.65
CA ARG A 641 -4.06 -6.77 6.06
C ARG A 641 -4.66 -6.63 7.47
N SER A 642 -4.22 -5.67 8.28
CA SER A 642 -4.86 -5.33 9.56
C SER A 642 -6.10 -4.44 9.41
N VAL A 643 -6.28 -3.82 8.24
CA VAL A 643 -7.39 -2.92 7.91
C VAL A 643 -8.33 -3.62 6.92
N ASN A 644 -9.52 -4.00 7.37
CA ASN A 644 -10.52 -4.71 6.55
C ASN A 644 -9.96 -5.92 5.79
N HIS A 645 -9.07 -6.68 6.43
CA HIS A 645 -8.36 -7.83 5.84
C HIS A 645 -7.57 -7.52 4.56
N GLY A 646 -7.34 -6.24 4.27
CA GLY A 646 -6.67 -5.71 3.08
C GLY A 646 -7.60 -5.12 2.01
N CYS A 647 -8.92 -5.12 2.16
CA CYS A 647 -9.83 -4.46 1.21
C CYS A 647 -9.46 -2.98 1.01
N VAL A 648 -9.47 -2.49 -0.24
CA VAL A 648 -9.04 -1.12 -0.59
C VAL A 648 -10.00 -0.37 -1.52
N TYR A 649 -11.14 -0.96 -1.93
CA TYR A 649 -12.06 -0.32 -2.88
C TYR A 649 -12.54 1.07 -2.41
N TYR A 650 -12.69 1.26 -1.09
CA TYR A 650 -13.05 2.54 -0.48
C TYR A 650 -12.16 3.72 -0.89
N LYS A 651 -10.89 3.47 -1.22
CA LYS A 651 -9.96 4.50 -1.66
C LYS A 651 -10.43 5.14 -2.97
N LEU A 652 -10.97 4.35 -3.90
CA LEU A 652 -11.44 4.86 -5.19
C LEU A 652 -12.68 5.75 -4.99
N PHE A 653 -13.65 5.29 -4.19
CA PHE A 653 -14.84 6.07 -3.80
C PHE A 653 -14.48 7.38 -3.11
N LEU A 654 -13.67 7.34 -2.05
CA LEU A 654 -13.30 8.50 -1.24
C LEU A 654 -12.30 9.45 -1.92
N ARG A 655 -11.76 9.10 -3.09
CA ARG A 655 -10.95 9.96 -3.96
C ARG A 655 -11.76 10.56 -5.11
N ALA A 656 -12.73 9.83 -5.65
CA ALA A 656 -13.59 10.29 -6.74
C ALA A 656 -14.76 11.17 -6.28
N PHE A 657 -15.35 10.86 -5.11
CA PHE A 657 -16.50 11.54 -4.51
C PHE A 657 -16.24 11.85 -3.01
N PRO A 658 -15.22 12.67 -2.69
CA PRO A 658 -14.79 12.94 -1.32
C PRO A 658 -15.84 13.62 -0.45
N ASN A 659 -16.87 14.21 -1.05
CA ASN A 659 -17.95 14.94 -0.38
C ASN A 659 -19.24 14.09 -0.21
N HIS A 660 -19.31 12.86 -0.71
CA HIS A 660 -20.56 12.07 -0.69
C HIS A 660 -20.49 10.82 0.18
N PHE A 661 -19.31 10.24 0.33
CA PHE A 661 -19.10 9.04 1.13
C PHE A 661 -18.43 9.41 2.45
N LYS A 662 -19.08 9.06 3.58
CA LYS A 662 -18.43 9.04 4.89
C LYS A 662 -17.25 8.08 4.85
N SER A 663 -16.16 8.43 5.55
CA SER A 663 -14.92 7.61 5.57
C SER A 663 -15.09 6.15 5.99
N ASN A 664 -16.19 5.80 6.68
CA ASN A 664 -16.57 4.43 7.07
C ASN A 664 -17.86 3.93 6.40
N SER A 665 -18.32 4.54 5.29
CA SER A 665 -19.54 4.15 4.59
C SER A 665 -19.42 2.73 3.99
N VAL A 666 -20.39 1.86 4.29
CA VAL A 666 -20.42 0.49 3.76
C VAL A 666 -20.46 0.45 2.22
N TYR A 667 -21.08 1.45 1.59
CA TYR A 667 -21.17 1.62 0.13
C TYR A 667 -19.80 1.92 -0.51
N ALA A 668 -18.82 2.42 0.26
CA ALA A 668 -17.44 2.58 -0.22
C ALA A 668 -16.59 1.34 0.10
N HIS A 669 -16.78 0.72 1.27
CA HIS A 669 -15.91 -0.36 1.77
C HIS A 669 -16.26 -1.76 1.25
N TYR A 670 -17.54 -2.05 1.01
CA TYR A 670 -18.00 -3.38 0.56
C TYR A 670 -19.09 -3.30 -0.54
N PRO A 671 -18.88 -2.52 -1.61
CA PRO A 671 -19.91 -2.26 -2.63
C PRO A 671 -20.32 -3.48 -3.45
N MET A 672 -19.60 -4.61 -3.36
CA MET A 672 -19.84 -5.81 -4.18
C MET A 672 -20.92 -6.76 -3.65
N VAL A 673 -21.42 -6.55 -2.43
CA VAL A 673 -22.52 -7.32 -1.81
C VAL A 673 -23.52 -6.32 -1.24
N VAL A 674 -24.81 -6.56 -1.47
CA VAL A 674 -25.84 -5.55 -1.17
C VAL A 674 -25.84 -5.16 0.32
N PRO A 675 -26.11 -3.88 0.68
CA PRO A 675 -25.88 -3.38 2.04
C PRO A 675 -26.61 -4.17 3.15
N SER A 676 -27.80 -4.70 2.85
CA SER A 676 -28.62 -5.51 3.77
C SER A 676 -28.09 -6.92 4.00
N GLU A 677 -27.26 -7.46 3.10
CA GLU A 677 -26.52 -8.71 3.30
C GLU A 677 -25.19 -8.44 4.00
N THR A 678 -24.47 -7.40 3.55
CA THR A 678 -23.22 -6.93 4.16
C THR A 678 -23.41 -6.56 5.63
N HIS A 679 -24.58 -6.05 6.04
CA HIS A 679 -24.92 -5.84 7.45
C HIS A 679 -24.88 -7.15 8.24
N LYS A 680 -25.48 -8.24 7.74
CA LYS A 680 -25.45 -9.55 8.41
C LYS A 680 -24.02 -10.04 8.55
N ILE A 681 -23.27 -10.01 7.45
CA ILE A 681 -21.86 -10.43 7.39
C ILE A 681 -21.02 -9.68 8.44
N LEU A 682 -21.17 -8.35 8.54
CA LEU A 682 -20.43 -7.54 9.51
C LEU A 682 -20.97 -7.69 10.94
N THR A 683 -22.24 -8.07 11.14
CA THR A 683 -22.77 -8.47 12.45
C THR A 683 -22.17 -9.81 12.90
N ASP A 684 -22.16 -10.83 12.03
CA ASP A 684 -21.61 -12.16 12.30
C ASP A 684 -20.10 -12.12 12.59
N LEU A 685 -19.37 -11.21 11.92
CA LEU A 685 -17.95 -10.95 12.18
C LEU A 685 -17.69 -10.06 13.41
N GLY A 686 -18.72 -9.51 14.06
CA GLY A 686 -18.58 -8.63 15.24
C GLY A 686 -18.04 -7.23 14.93
N ARG A 687 -18.24 -6.72 13.71
CA ARG A 687 -17.63 -5.50 13.16
C ARG A 687 -18.62 -4.45 12.63
N VAL A 688 -19.93 -4.71 12.72
CA VAL A 688 -20.99 -3.83 12.18
C VAL A 688 -20.87 -2.37 12.67
N ASP A 689 -20.54 -2.17 13.95
CA ASP A 689 -20.39 -0.84 14.58
C ASP A 689 -19.18 -0.03 14.07
N GLU A 690 -18.29 -0.62 13.27
CA GLU A 690 -17.22 0.13 12.62
C GLU A 690 -17.72 0.99 11.45
N PHE A 691 -18.86 0.62 10.83
CA PHE A 691 -19.31 1.10 9.53
C PHE A 691 -20.62 1.92 9.60
N ASP A 692 -20.79 2.79 8.61
CA ASP A 692 -22.02 3.56 8.41
C ASP A 692 -22.84 2.99 7.24
N PHE A 693 -24.10 2.66 7.52
CA PHE A 693 -25.03 2.03 6.56
C PHE A 693 -26.02 3.01 5.92
N SER A 694 -25.91 4.32 6.18
CA SER A 694 -26.75 5.31 5.49
C SER A 694 -26.37 5.42 4.01
N ARG A 695 -27.37 5.64 3.14
CA ARG A 695 -27.12 5.91 1.72
C ARG A 695 -26.24 7.17 1.61
N PRO A 696 -25.16 7.14 0.81
CA PRO A 696 -24.36 8.31 0.47
C PRO A 696 -25.22 9.50 0.04
N ALA A 697 -24.80 10.69 0.44
CA ALA A 697 -25.48 11.96 0.17
C ALA A 697 -24.46 13.10 0.27
N TYR A 698 -24.70 14.21 -0.42
CA TYR A 698 -23.80 15.36 -0.39
C TYR A 698 -23.58 15.92 1.03
N MET A 699 -22.31 15.95 1.43
CA MET A 699 -21.81 16.59 2.65
C MET A 699 -21.12 17.91 2.24
N PRO A 700 -21.61 19.07 2.70
CA PRO A 700 -20.98 20.35 2.37
C PRO A 700 -19.48 20.38 2.75
N PRO A 701 -18.60 20.91 1.89
CA PRO A 701 -17.20 21.09 2.22
C PRO A 701 -17.06 22.13 3.34
N ARG A 702 -16.08 21.91 4.24
CA ARG A 702 -15.85 22.77 5.41
C ARG A 702 -15.72 24.25 5.02
N VAL A 703 -16.30 25.14 5.83
CA VAL A 703 -16.08 26.59 5.71
C VAL A 703 -14.65 26.91 6.16
N ASN A 704 -13.90 27.72 5.40
CA ASN A 704 -12.52 28.09 5.75
C ASN A 704 -12.43 29.59 6.08
N VAL A 705 -11.97 29.87 7.29
CA VAL A 705 -11.74 31.22 7.86
C VAL A 705 -10.24 31.46 7.93
N THR A 706 -9.77 32.66 7.57
CA THR A 706 -8.35 32.86 7.16
C THR A 706 -7.67 34.11 7.73
N THR A 707 -8.42 35.12 8.16
CA THR A 707 -7.93 36.37 8.76
C THR A 707 -7.88 36.30 10.28
N TYR A 708 -7.14 37.22 10.93
CA TYR A 708 -7.06 37.24 12.40
C TYR A 708 -8.42 37.56 13.04
N SER A 709 -9.16 38.52 12.49
CA SER A 709 -10.49 38.91 13.00
C SER A 709 -11.50 37.76 12.92
N GLY A 710 -11.57 37.08 11.76
CA GLY A 710 -12.43 35.91 11.59
C GLY A 710 -12.04 34.76 12.52
N ALA A 711 -10.73 34.53 12.71
CA ALA A 711 -10.23 33.53 13.64
C ALA A 711 -10.60 33.84 15.10
N GLN A 712 -10.48 35.11 15.53
CA GLN A 712 -10.89 35.54 16.86
C GLN A 712 -12.41 35.38 17.07
N HIS A 713 -13.22 35.85 16.11
CA HIS A 713 -14.69 35.76 16.15
C HIS A 713 -15.17 34.31 16.34
N VAL A 714 -14.57 33.34 15.65
CA VAL A 714 -14.94 31.92 15.78
C VAL A 714 -14.42 31.29 17.08
N LEU A 715 -13.23 31.66 17.55
CA LEU A 715 -12.61 31.04 18.74
C LEU A 715 -13.14 31.56 20.08
N GLU A 716 -13.64 32.79 20.13
CA GLU A 716 -14.15 33.40 21.36
C GLU A 716 -15.66 33.16 21.56
N ARG A 717 -16.42 33.00 20.47
CA ARG A 717 -17.87 32.73 20.49
C ARG A 717 -18.20 31.24 20.71
N GLN A 718 -17.87 30.72 21.89
CA GLN A 718 -18.26 29.36 22.32
C GLN A 718 -19.78 29.15 22.40
N ASP A 719 -20.59 30.21 22.35
CA ASP A 719 -22.05 30.17 22.25
C ASP A 719 -22.50 29.55 20.92
N VAL A 720 -21.91 30.00 19.80
CA VAL A 720 -22.20 29.51 18.44
C VAL A 720 -21.28 28.36 18.03
N TYR A 721 -19.97 28.47 18.28
CA TYR A 721 -18.96 27.56 17.69
C TYR A 721 -18.45 26.53 18.70
N LYS A 722 -18.86 25.27 18.53
CA LYS A 722 -18.61 24.16 19.47
C LYS A 722 -17.36 23.36 19.10
N VAL A 723 -16.69 22.75 20.09
CA VAL A 723 -15.51 21.89 19.81
C VAL A 723 -15.89 20.49 19.33
N VAL A 724 -15.25 20.06 18.24
CA VAL A 724 -15.53 18.78 17.55
C VAL A 724 -14.79 17.58 18.15
N TRP A 725 -13.85 17.82 19.08
CA TRP A 725 -12.89 16.81 19.54
C TRP A 725 -13.50 15.64 20.33
N HIS A 726 -14.76 15.78 20.79
CA HIS A 726 -15.53 14.67 21.35
C HIS A 726 -15.67 13.47 20.40
N GLU A 727 -15.71 13.67 19.07
CA GLU A 727 -15.82 12.59 18.09
C GLU A 727 -14.64 11.61 18.21
N GLY A 728 -13.42 12.15 18.13
CA GLY A 728 -12.19 11.37 18.26
C GLY A 728 -11.98 10.85 19.68
N LEU A 729 -12.13 11.70 20.70
CA LEU A 729 -11.89 11.32 22.09
C LEU A 729 -12.87 10.24 22.56
N GLY A 730 -14.16 10.37 22.23
CA GLY A 730 -15.19 9.37 22.53
C GLY A 730 -14.93 8.04 21.83
N ARG A 731 -14.52 8.05 20.55
CA ARG A 731 -14.19 6.81 19.81
C ARG A 731 -12.94 6.11 20.37
N LEU A 732 -11.91 6.86 20.77
CA LEU A 732 -10.63 6.29 21.21
C LEU A 732 -10.58 5.91 22.69
N MET A 733 -11.33 6.61 23.55
CA MET A 733 -11.21 6.54 25.02
C MET A 733 -12.57 6.40 25.74
N GLY A 734 -13.68 6.30 24.99
CA GLY A 734 -15.03 6.09 25.55
C GLY A 734 -15.47 7.20 26.49
N LYS A 735 -16.09 6.82 27.61
CA LYS A 735 -16.53 7.76 28.67
C LYS A 735 -15.38 8.59 29.24
N GLY A 736 -14.16 8.05 29.29
CA GLY A 736 -12.98 8.80 29.71
C GLY A 736 -12.68 9.96 28.77
N GLY A 737 -12.64 9.69 27.46
CA GLY A 737 -12.41 10.72 26.43
C GLY A 737 -13.46 11.82 26.42
N LEU A 738 -14.73 11.49 26.64
CA LEU A 738 -15.83 12.45 26.77
C LEU A 738 -15.80 13.25 28.09
N GLY A 739 -14.94 12.88 29.03
CA GLY A 739 -14.68 13.61 30.28
C GLY A 739 -13.39 14.43 30.26
N PHE A 740 -12.69 14.52 29.12
CA PHE A 740 -11.45 15.30 29.01
C PHE A 740 -11.73 16.80 28.97
N MET A 741 -10.86 17.61 29.57
CA MET A 741 -11.04 19.07 29.67
C MET A 741 -11.18 19.85 28.34
N LEU A 742 -11.01 19.20 27.18
CA LEU A 742 -11.21 19.80 25.85
C LEU A 742 -12.27 19.06 24.99
N SER A 743 -12.97 18.03 25.47
CA SER A 743 -13.95 17.33 24.62
C SER A 743 -15.21 18.17 24.29
N GLY A 744 -15.52 19.20 25.08
CA GLY A 744 -16.78 19.95 24.97
C GLY A 744 -16.77 21.23 25.79
N ASP A 745 -17.92 21.93 25.76
CA ASP A 745 -18.04 23.34 26.15
C ASP A 745 -18.89 23.55 27.41
N THR A 746 -18.98 22.53 28.29
CA THR A 746 -19.83 22.54 29.51
C THR A 746 -19.04 22.74 30.79
N ASP A 747 -19.74 23.07 31.90
CA ASP A 747 -19.12 23.27 33.23
C ASP A 747 -18.26 22.09 33.70
N LEU A 748 -18.58 20.85 33.30
CA LEU A 748 -17.73 19.69 33.53
C LEU A 748 -16.33 19.90 32.94
N HIS A 749 -16.25 20.27 31.66
CA HIS A 749 -15.01 20.46 30.92
C HIS A 749 -14.19 21.62 31.50
N ALA A 750 -14.86 22.74 31.83
CA ALA A 750 -14.25 23.87 32.53
C ALA A 750 -13.74 23.50 33.94
N GLY A 751 -14.48 22.64 34.67
CA GLY A 751 -14.06 22.07 35.96
C GLY A 751 -12.83 21.17 35.82
N GLN A 752 -12.81 20.27 34.83
CA GLN A 752 -11.67 19.40 34.56
C GLN A 752 -10.43 20.19 34.11
N ARG A 753 -10.61 21.30 33.38
CA ARG A 753 -9.53 22.25 33.05
C ARG A 753 -8.94 22.88 34.31
N LYS A 754 -9.78 23.38 35.23
CA LYS A 754 -9.35 23.95 36.53
C LYS A 754 -8.62 22.90 37.38
N CYS A 755 -9.14 21.68 37.43
CA CYS A 755 -8.53 20.55 38.13
C CYS A 755 -7.12 20.23 37.60
N MET A 756 -6.97 20.05 36.28
CA MET A 756 -5.66 19.81 35.65
C MET A 756 -4.70 20.99 35.86
N SER A 757 -5.18 22.23 35.75
CA SER A 757 -4.39 23.45 36.00
C SER A 757 -3.79 23.47 37.41
N ALA A 758 -4.59 23.16 38.44
CA ALA A 758 -4.14 23.11 39.83
C ALA A 758 -3.15 21.97 40.13
N GLN A 759 -3.05 20.96 39.27
CA GLN A 759 -2.05 19.88 39.39
C GLN A 759 -0.79 20.11 38.55
N LEU A 760 -0.86 20.95 37.50
CA LEU A 760 0.28 21.38 36.68
C LEU A 760 1.05 22.54 37.32
N TYR A 761 0.36 23.59 37.73
CA TYR A 761 0.97 24.86 38.13
C TYR A 761 1.09 24.96 39.65
N LYS A 762 2.27 24.63 40.18
CA LYS A 762 2.62 24.74 41.61
C LYS A 762 3.92 25.52 41.80
N ASP A 763 4.25 25.89 43.03
CA ASP A 763 5.43 26.70 43.32
C ASP A 763 6.73 26.08 42.74
N GLY A 764 7.55 26.93 42.12
CA GLY A 764 8.78 26.52 41.43
C GLY A 764 8.60 25.82 40.07
N TRP A 765 7.37 25.62 39.59
CA TRP A 765 7.06 24.95 38.32
C TRP A 765 7.91 25.43 37.13
N ALA A 766 7.87 26.73 36.82
CA ALA A 766 8.58 27.28 35.66
C ALA A 766 10.10 27.04 35.72
N ALA A 767 10.70 27.14 36.91
CA ALA A 767 12.13 26.87 37.11
C ALA A 767 12.47 25.38 36.92
N ALA A 768 11.60 24.48 37.39
CA ALA A 768 11.75 23.04 37.17
C ALA A 768 11.61 22.65 35.68
N VAL A 769 10.64 23.24 34.96
CA VAL A 769 10.47 23.06 33.51
C VAL A 769 11.71 23.59 32.76
N LYS A 770 12.19 24.80 33.09
CA LYS A 770 13.39 25.39 32.49
C LYS A 770 14.62 24.50 32.68
N THR A 771 14.86 24.08 33.92
CA THR A 771 16.00 23.22 34.29
C THR A 771 15.96 21.90 33.52
N PHE A 772 14.78 21.27 33.43
CA PHE A 772 14.60 20.02 32.69
C PHE A 772 14.85 20.18 31.19
N TYR A 773 14.25 21.18 30.53
CA TYR A 773 14.40 21.34 29.07
C TYR A 773 15.82 21.72 28.67
N ALA A 774 16.53 22.50 29.48
CA ALA A 774 17.97 22.75 29.31
C ALA A 774 18.78 21.44 29.36
N GLN A 775 18.56 20.62 30.40
CA GLN A 775 19.28 19.36 30.61
C GLN A 775 18.98 18.31 29.54
N ILE A 776 17.71 18.01 29.26
CA ILE A 776 17.33 16.94 28.33
C ILE A 776 17.73 17.27 26.89
N THR A 777 17.68 18.55 26.50
CA THR A 777 18.02 18.94 25.12
C THR A 777 19.53 18.90 24.90
N ASP A 778 20.33 19.35 25.87
CA ASP A 778 21.80 19.20 25.81
C ASP A 778 22.21 17.72 25.82
N GLN A 779 21.58 16.90 26.69
CA GLN A 779 21.77 15.44 26.74
C GLN A 779 21.43 14.78 25.40
N LEU A 780 20.26 15.04 24.82
CA LEU A 780 19.85 14.45 23.53
C LEU A 780 20.74 14.93 22.38
N LEU A 781 21.12 16.21 22.34
CA LEU A 781 22.09 16.72 21.37
C LEU A 781 23.47 16.05 21.49
N GLN A 782 23.89 15.65 22.69
CA GLN A 782 25.15 14.94 22.92
C GLN A 782 25.05 13.45 22.58
N GLU A 783 24.03 12.75 23.10
CA GLU A 783 23.84 11.29 22.95
C GLU A 783 23.44 10.86 21.54
N LYS A 784 22.58 11.65 20.87
CA LYS A 784 21.99 11.26 19.58
C LYS A 784 22.79 11.77 18.37
N SER A 785 23.70 12.72 18.57
CA SER A 785 24.55 13.21 17.49
C SER A 785 25.77 12.32 17.25
N TYR A 786 26.28 12.35 16.02
CA TYR A 786 27.38 11.49 15.55
C TYR A 786 28.30 12.25 14.59
N THR A 787 29.48 11.69 14.30
CA THR A 787 30.42 12.26 13.30
C THR A 787 30.40 11.43 12.01
N LEU A 788 30.47 12.09 10.85
CA LEU A 788 30.57 11.44 9.54
C LEU A 788 31.90 11.75 8.86
N GLY A 789 32.39 10.80 8.06
CA GLY A 789 33.64 10.94 7.32
C GLY A 789 34.87 11.18 8.21
N GLU A 790 35.85 11.88 7.65
CA GLU A 790 37.14 12.18 8.31
C GLU A 790 37.06 13.39 9.24
N ASN A 791 36.14 14.34 9.00
CA ASN A 791 36.02 15.55 9.83
C ASN A 791 35.34 15.26 11.17
N LYS A 792 36.12 14.77 12.14
CA LYS A 792 35.64 14.45 13.49
C LYS A 792 35.20 15.67 14.31
N LYS A 793 35.38 16.89 13.81
CA LYS A 793 34.81 18.10 14.41
C LYS A 793 33.40 18.44 13.93
N GLN A 794 32.80 17.67 13.02
CA GLN A 794 31.43 17.89 12.57
C GLN A 794 30.46 16.88 13.19
N ARG A 795 29.48 17.41 13.93
CA ARG A 795 28.38 16.63 14.53
C ARG A 795 27.14 16.75 13.67
N HIS A 796 26.42 15.65 13.54
CA HIS A 796 25.18 15.50 12.79
C HIS A 796 24.11 14.88 13.70
N VAL A 797 22.85 15.33 13.60
CA VAL A 797 21.71 14.71 14.32
C VAL A 797 20.40 14.98 13.58
N ASP A 798 19.43 14.05 13.62
CA ASP A 798 18.05 14.38 13.28
C ASP A 798 17.43 15.19 14.42
N LEU A 799 17.35 16.50 14.21
CA LEU A 799 16.87 17.44 15.22
C LEU A 799 15.39 17.23 15.55
N VAL A 800 14.61 16.70 14.60
CA VAL A 800 13.17 16.52 14.76
C VAL A 800 12.91 15.19 15.42
N ARG A 801 13.39 14.10 14.80
CA ARG A 801 13.11 12.73 15.24
C ARG A 801 13.75 12.41 16.59
N ASP A 802 15.01 12.80 16.77
CA ASP A 802 15.85 12.28 17.87
C ASP A 802 16.09 13.30 19.00
N VAL A 803 15.76 14.58 18.78
CA VAL A 803 15.88 15.63 19.82
C VAL A 803 14.52 16.24 20.16
N GLY A 804 13.88 16.95 19.21
CA GLY A 804 12.64 17.68 19.43
C GLY A 804 11.48 16.79 19.90
N ASN A 805 11.18 15.74 19.14
CA ASN A 805 10.15 14.75 19.50
C ASN A 805 10.43 14.09 20.87
N LEU A 806 11.70 13.77 21.15
CA LEU A 806 12.05 12.97 22.34
C LEU A 806 12.09 13.81 23.62
N ALA A 807 12.49 15.09 23.56
CA ALA A 807 12.47 15.99 24.72
C ALA A 807 11.07 16.08 25.35
N HIS A 808 10.03 16.23 24.52
CA HIS A 808 8.64 16.28 25.00
C HIS A 808 8.13 14.89 25.46
N VAL A 809 8.59 13.79 24.87
CA VAL A 809 8.32 12.42 25.37
C VAL A 809 8.90 12.22 26.78
N HIS A 810 10.14 12.64 27.03
CA HIS A 810 10.77 12.59 28.37
C HIS A 810 10.05 13.48 29.39
N PHE A 811 9.60 14.67 28.97
CA PHE A 811 8.80 15.57 29.80
C PHE A 811 7.46 14.94 30.19
N ALA A 812 6.67 14.50 29.21
CA ALA A 812 5.38 13.84 29.43
C ALA A 812 5.51 12.60 30.33
N SER A 813 6.60 11.83 30.15
CA SER A 813 6.84 10.61 30.92
C SER A 813 7.16 10.87 32.39
N ARG A 814 7.89 11.96 32.69
CA ARG A 814 8.08 12.45 34.08
C ARG A 814 6.78 13.03 34.67
N MET A 815 6.08 13.85 33.89
CA MET A 815 4.87 14.56 34.34
C MET A 815 3.68 13.66 34.64
N PHE A 816 3.47 12.62 33.82
CA PHE A 816 2.29 11.77 33.88
C PHE A 816 2.60 10.30 34.20
N ASN A 817 3.85 9.99 34.62
CA ASN A 817 4.30 8.66 35.00
C ASN A 817 4.07 7.60 33.89
N LEU A 818 4.40 7.96 32.64
CA LEU A 818 4.26 7.09 31.47
C LEU A 818 5.34 5.99 31.45
N PRO A 819 5.04 4.79 30.90
CA PRO A 819 5.94 3.62 30.94
C PRO A 819 7.07 3.68 29.88
N LEU A 820 7.84 4.77 29.88
CA LEU A 820 8.92 5.03 28.93
C LEU A 820 10.15 4.14 29.19
N LYS A 821 10.68 3.54 28.13
CA LYS A 821 11.91 2.75 28.09
C LYS A 821 13.05 3.58 27.54
N SER A 822 14.12 3.73 28.32
CA SER A 822 15.34 4.45 27.95
C SER A 822 16.57 3.72 28.52
N ALA A 823 17.78 4.19 28.18
CA ALA A 823 19.02 3.67 28.79
C ALA A 823 19.03 3.81 30.32
N GLN A 824 18.48 4.92 30.84
CA GLN A 824 18.31 5.18 32.27
C GLN A 824 17.23 4.27 32.91
N HIS A 825 16.21 3.88 32.14
CA HIS A 825 15.05 3.12 32.61
C HIS A 825 14.73 1.92 31.68
N PRO A 826 15.57 0.87 31.65
CA PRO A 826 15.42 -0.26 30.72
C PRO A 826 14.20 -1.16 31.00
N LYS A 827 13.51 -0.97 32.13
CA LYS A 827 12.28 -1.68 32.52
C LYS A 827 10.99 -1.04 31.97
N GLY A 828 11.07 0.07 31.24
CA GLY A 828 9.91 0.65 30.55
C GLY A 828 9.35 -0.26 29.46
N VAL A 829 8.14 0.05 28.99
CA VAL A 829 7.39 -0.75 28.01
C VAL A 829 7.64 -0.29 26.58
N PHE A 830 7.57 1.02 26.31
CA PHE A 830 7.72 1.60 24.98
C PHE A 830 8.99 2.42 24.88
N THR A 831 9.76 2.25 23.81
CA THR A 831 10.90 3.12 23.49
C THR A 831 10.48 4.58 23.24
N GLU A 832 11.45 5.49 23.21
CA GLU A 832 11.23 6.93 23.01
C GLU A 832 10.43 7.21 21.72
N HIS A 833 10.81 6.58 20.60
CA HIS A 833 10.13 6.70 19.31
C HIS A 833 8.76 6.01 19.28
N GLU A 834 8.60 4.84 19.91
CA GLU A 834 7.28 4.19 20.03
C GLU A 834 6.30 5.05 20.83
N MET A 835 6.74 5.63 21.95
CA MET A 835 5.92 6.51 22.77
C MET A 835 5.49 7.75 21.98
N TYR A 836 6.41 8.36 21.21
CA TYR A 836 6.05 9.45 20.30
C TYR A 836 5.00 9.03 19.28
N GLN A 837 5.19 7.91 18.57
CA GLN A 837 4.27 7.46 17.52
C GLN A 837 2.88 7.11 18.07
N LEU A 838 2.81 6.48 19.25
CA LEU A 838 1.54 6.18 19.94
C LEU A 838 0.76 7.47 20.29
N LEU A 839 1.44 8.49 20.83
CA LEU A 839 0.81 9.77 21.15
C LEU A 839 0.46 10.57 19.90
N ALA A 840 1.31 10.53 18.86
CA ALA A 840 1.10 11.22 17.60
C ALA A 840 -0.11 10.67 16.82
N VAL A 841 -0.27 9.35 16.69
CA VAL A 841 -1.41 8.78 15.95
C VAL A 841 -2.75 9.06 16.65
N ILE A 842 -2.78 9.06 17.99
CA ILE A 842 -3.94 9.50 18.78
C ILE A 842 -4.23 10.98 18.51
N PHE A 843 -3.21 11.84 18.54
CA PHE A 843 -3.37 13.27 18.28
C PHE A 843 -3.87 13.57 16.86
N VAL A 844 -3.35 12.92 15.82
CA VAL A 844 -3.86 13.10 14.45
C VAL A 844 -5.34 12.69 14.38
N CYS A 845 -5.72 11.55 14.95
CA CYS A 845 -7.10 11.07 14.96
C CYS A 845 -8.09 11.96 15.74
N VAL A 846 -7.63 12.73 16.74
CA VAL A 846 -8.49 13.63 17.53
C VAL A 846 -8.54 15.05 16.96
N PHE A 847 -7.40 15.58 16.50
CA PHE A 847 -7.25 17.01 16.19
C PHE A 847 -7.06 17.31 14.69
N PHE A 848 -6.59 16.35 13.88
CA PHE A 848 -6.16 16.57 12.48
C PHE A 848 -6.52 15.40 11.54
N ASP A 849 -7.70 14.79 11.70
CA ASP A 849 -8.24 13.79 10.77
C ASP A 849 -8.77 14.49 9.50
N MET A 850 -7.87 14.69 8.51
CA MET A 850 -8.09 15.58 7.37
C MET A 850 -8.31 14.89 6.02
N ASP A 851 -8.07 13.58 5.91
CA ASP A 851 -8.18 12.83 4.65
C ASP A 851 -9.21 11.69 4.80
N PRO A 852 -10.39 11.79 4.17
CA PRO A 852 -11.43 10.77 4.27
C PRO A 852 -10.95 9.35 3.91
N ALA A 853 -10.03 9.21 2.93
CA ALA A 853 -9.50 7.92 2.51
C ALA A 853 -8.40 7.37 3.43
N LYS A 854 -7.95 8.13 4.44
CA LYS A 854 -7.02 7.68 5.49
C LYS A 854 -7.65 7.67 6.89
N SER A 855 -8.78 8.37 7.08
CA SER A 855 -9.55 8.42 8.33
C SER A 855 -9.83 7.03 8.92
N PHE A 856 -10.34 6.08 8.12
CA PHE A 856 -10.69 4.74 8.61
C PHE A 856 -9.48 3.97 9.18
N PRO A 857 -8.37 3.75 8.42
CA PRO A 857 -7.17 3.10 8.98
C PRO A 857 -6.51 3.93 10.10
N LEU A 858 -6.53 5.27 10.03
CA LEU A 858 -6.05 6.14 11.10
C LEU A 858 -6.81 5.88 12.42
N ARG A 859 -8.14 5.78 12.36
CA ARG A 859 -9.00 5.53 13.53
C ARG A 859 -8.74 4.16 14.13
N GLN A 860 -8.58 3.11 13.31
CA GLN A 860 -8.21 1.77 13.80
C GLN A 860 -6.81 1.76 14.46
N ALA A 861 -5.80 2.37 13.83
CA ALA A 861 -4.45 2.48 14.37
C ALA A 861 -4.40 3.31 15.68
N ALA A 862 -5.13 4.42 15.73
CA ALA A 862 -5.25 5.26 16.93
C ALA A 862 -6.00 4.55 18.06
N GLN A 863 -7.02 3.74 17.76
CA GLN A 863 -7.76 2.95 18.75
C GLN A 863 -6.88 1.84 19.34
N ALA A 864 -6.09 1.16 18.50
CA ALA A 864 -5.08 0.21 18.96
C ALA A 864 -4.01 0.87 19.83
N ALA A 865 -3.52 2.06 19.45
CA ALA A 865 -2.56 2.85 20.23
C ALA A 865 -3.12 3.29 21.59
N ALA A 866 -4.32 3.87 21.61
CA ALA A 866 -5.00 4.30 22.82
C ALA A 866 -5.26 3.13 23.78
N LYS A 867 -5.72 1.98 23.25
CA LYS A 867 -5.89 0.75 24.04
C LYS A 867 -4.57 0.27 24.64
N LYS A 868 -3.52 0.13 23.83
CA LYS A 868 -2.20 -0.40 24.25
C LYS A 868 -1.52 0.49 25.29
N LEU A 869 -1.60 1.81 25.15
CA LEU A 869 -0.96 2.76 26.08
C LEU A 869 -1.83 3.03 27.31
N GLY A 870 -3.14 3.26 27.14
CA GLY A 870 -4.07 3.59 28.22
C GLY A 870 -4.20 2.49 29.28
N GLN A 871 -4.19 1.22 28.88
CA GLN A 871 -4.23 0.10 29.84
C GLN A 871 -2.99 0.03 30.75
N VAL A 872 -1.81 0.44 30.26
CA VAL A 872 -0.58 0.49 31.07
C VAL A 872 -0.59 1.73 31.97
N ILE A 873 -1.09 2.87 31.48
CA ILE A 873 -1.31 4.07 32.29
C ILE A 873 -2.28 3.78 33.44
N GLU A 874 -3.46 3.21 33.17
CA GLU A 874 -4.45 2.85 34.18
C GLU A 874 -3.88 1.88 35.23
N THR A 875 -3.03 0.95 34.81
CA THR A 875 -2.30 0.05 35.71
C THR A 875 -1.33 0.82 36.62
N ASN A 876 -0.50 1.73 36.06
CA ASN A 876 0.39 2.60 36.84
C ASN A 876 -0.38 3.50 37.81
N VAL A 877 -1.55 4.01 37.41
CA VAL A 877 -2.45 4.81 38.26
C VAL A 877 -2.97 3.98 39.43
N LYS A 878 -3.56 2.79 39.19
CA LYS A 878 -4.08 1.89 40.26
C LYS A 878 -3.02 1.56 41.32
N LEU A 879 -1.79 1.27 40.90
CA LEU A 879 -0.67 1.03 41.82
C LEU A 879 -0.38 2.25 42.70
N THR A 880 -0.41 3.45 42.10
CA THR A 880 -0.12 4.73 42.73
C THR A 880 -1.21 5.18 43.71
N THR A 881 -2.48 4.98 43.37
CA THR A 881 -3.63 5.41 44.16
C THR A 881 -4.03 4.42 45.24
N THR A 882 -4.02 3.11 44.93
CA THR A 882 -4.55 2.08 45.83
C THR A 882 -3.46 1.49 46.72
N LEU A 883 -2.36 1.02 46.14
CA LEU A 883 -1.28 0.36 46.90
C LEU A 883 -0.22 1.35 47.41
N HIS A 884 -0.34 2.64 47.06
CA HIS A 884 0.66 3.69 47.32
C HIS A 884 2.05 3.41 46.71
N LEU A 885 2.16 2.38 45.87
CA LEU A 885 3.38 1.93 45.20
C LEU A 885 3.68 2.80 43.98
N ARG A 886 4.96 2.81 43.58
CA ARG A 886 5.37 3.37 42.28
C ARG A 886 4.83 2.47 41.16
N GLY A 887 4.42 3.04 40.03
CA GLY A 887 3.97 2.26 38.88
C GLY A 887 5.05 1.27 38.40
N LEU A 888 4.66 0.03 38.07
CA LEU A 888 5.58 -1.10 37.82
C LEU A 888 6.66 -0.81 36.77
N PHE A 889 6.32 -0.02 35.74
CA PHE A 889 7.19 0.34 34.63
C PHE A 889 7.81 1.75 34.80
N THR A 890 7.85 2.21 36.05
CA THR A 890 8.29 3.51 36.55
C THR A 890 9.72 3.94 36.24
N SER A 891 9.95 5.14 35.69
CA SER A 891 11.01 6.00 36.26
C SER A 891 10.70 6.18 37.76
N SER A 892 11.62 6.05 38.71
CA SER A 892 13.06 5.84 38.65
C SER A 892 13.89 7.02 39.20
N SER A 893 13.24 8.04 39.79
CA SER A 893 13.88 9.27 40.26
C SER A 893 14.38 9.27 41.71
N ASP A 894 15.52 9.95 41.89
CA ASP A 894 16.07 10.38 43.17
C ASP A 894 15.50 11.77 43.54
N LYS A 895 14.78 11.83 44.67
CA LYS A 895 13.85 12.93 45.00
C LYS A 895 14.54 14.27 45.32
N LYS A 896 15.86 14.30 45.50
CA LYS A 896 16.59 15.54 45.80
C LYS A 896 16.90 16.40 44.58
N ASN A 897 17.02 15.81 43.38
CA ASN A 897 17.60 16.48 42.22
C ASN A 897 16.67 16.58 40.99
N ASP A 898 15.54 15.85 40.93
CA ASP A 898 14.53 15.97 39.86
C ASP A 898 13.15 16.33 40.44
N PRO A 899 12.79 17.63 40.49
CA PRO A 899 11.48 18.08 40.96
C PRO A 899 10.31 17.64 40.05
N LEU A 900 10.53 17.49 38.74
CA LEU A 900 9.47 17.09 37.80
C LEU A 900 9.10 15.62 37.98
N ALA A 901 10.05 14.75 38.29
CA ALA A 901 9.75 13.36 38.58
C ALA A 901 9.02 13.13 39.93
N ALA A 902 8.80 14.19 40.72
CA ALA A 902 7.80 14.17 41.79
C ALA A 902 6.37 14.40 41.27
N TYR A 903 6.18 15.15 40.17
CA TYR A 903 4.86 15.38 39.58
C TYR A 903 4.22 14.09 39.10
N GLY A 904 4.93 13.15 38.45
CA GLY A 904 4.34 11.89 37.97
C GLY A 904 3.51 11.14 39.02
N THR A 905 4.03 10.98 40.23
CA THR A 905 3.30 10.34 41.34
C THR A 905 2.31 11.30 42.02
N ASN A 906 2.69 12.57 42.21
CA ASN A 906 1.89 13.53 42.99
C ASN A 906 0.70 14.12 42.21
N MET A 907 0.78 14.21 40.89
CA MET A 907 -0.30 14.59 40.00
C MET A 907 -1.36 13.50 39.94
N VAL A 908 -0.96 12.24 39.76
CA VAL A 908 -1.89 11.08 39.81
C VAL A 908 -2.64 11.04 41.14
N LYS A 909 -1.94 11.25 42.27
CA LYS A 909 -2.58 11.35 43.59
C LYS A 909 -3.49 12.57 43.70
N GLY A 910 -3.02 13.76 43.32
CA GLY A 910 -3.80 15.00 43.38
C GLY A 910 -5.06 14.96 42.53
N LEU A 911 -5.01 14.37 41.32
CA LEU A 911 -6.18 14.12 40.49
C LEU A 911 -7.14 13.13 41.18
N SER A 912 -6.64 11.99 41.70
CA SER A 912 -7.49 11.02 42.44
C SER A 912 -8.16 11.60 43.70
N GLN A 913 -7.60 12.66 44.27
CA GLN A 913 -8.14 13.38 45.43
C GLN A 913 -9.00 14.60 45.06
N SER A 914 -9.04 14.98 43.79
CA SER A 914 -9.83 16.11 43.29
C SER A 914 -11.28 15.71 42.99
N GLY A 915 -12.18 16.70 42.94
CA GLY A 915 -13.55 16.51 42.44
C GLY A 915 -14.46 15.57 43.24
N GLY A 916 -14.07 15.19 44.47
CA GLY A 916 -14.81 14.23 45.30
C GLY A 916 -14.26 12.80 45.29
N GLY A 917 -13.22 12.52 44.48
CA GLY A 917 -12.53 11.23 44.45
C GLY A 917 -12.58 10.55 43.08
N MET A 918 -11.71 10.96 42.16
CA MET A 918 -11.66 10.36 40.81
C MET A 918 -11.18 8.92 40.83
N SER A 919 -11.83 8.05 40.07
CA SER A 919 -11.39 6.67 39.87
C SER A 919 -10.08 6.60 39.07
N ALA A 920 -9.36 5.48 39.22
CA ALA A 920 -8.15 5.23 38.43
C ALA A 920 -8.40 5.19 36.91
N TYR A 921 -9.63 4.87 36.48
CA TYR A 921 -10.04 4.95 35.08
C TYR A 921 -10.13 6.41 34.62
N GLU A 922 -10.78 7.30 35.38
CA GLU A 922 -10.90 8.72 35.02
C GLU A 922 -9.54 9.43 35.02
N VAL A 923 -8.69 9.18 36.02
CA VAL A 923 -7.33 9.76 36.05
C VAL A 923 -6.49 9.30 34.84
N ALA A 924 -6.65 8.05 34.39
CA ALA A 924 -5.93 7.53 33.22
C ALA A 924 -6.49 8.04 31.88
N TRP A 925 -7.81 7.91 31.68
CA TRP A 925 -8.47 8.07 30.38
C TRP A 925 -9.11 9.45 30.17
N SER A 926 -9.52 10.14 31.24
CA SER A 926 -10.05 11.52 31.17
C SER A 926 -8.98 12.58 31.37
N HIS A 927 -7.84 12.24 31.96
CA HIS A 927 -6.76 13.20 32.25
C HIS A 927 -5.42 12.84 31.62
N VAL A 928 -4.76 11.76 32.06
CA VAL A 928 -3.36 11.50 31.69
C VAL A 928 -3.17 11.24 30.20
N LEU A 929 -3.83 10.23 29.63
CA LEU A 929 -3.67 9.86 28.22
C LEU A 929 -4.02 11.01 27.26
N PRO A 930 -5.20 11.67 27.35
CA PRO A 930 -5.54 12.75 26.42
C PRO A 930 -4.67 14.00 26.61
N THR A 931 -4.20 14.32 27.83
CA THR A 931 -3.26 15.44 28.04
C THR A 931 -1.88 15.14 27.43
N ALA A 932 -1.35 13.92 27.63
CA ALA A 932 -0.08 13.52 27.04
C ALA A 932 -0.15 13.51 25.49
N ALA A 933 -1.25 13.02 24.92
CA ALA A 933 -1.49 13.02 23.48
C ALA A 933 -1.63 14.45 22.93
N ALA A 934 -2.38 15.33 23.60
CA ALA A 934 -2.52 16.75 23.23
C ALA A 934 -1.20 17.53 23.29
N MET A 935 -0.30 17.17 24.22
CA MET A 935 0.92 17.92 24.50
C MET A 935 2.08 17.55 23.57
N VAL A 936 2.44 16.26 23.49
CA VAL A 936 3.75 15.84 22.93
C VAL A 936 3.93 16.20 21.44
N PRO A 937 3.00 15.84 20.52
CA PRO A 937 3.17 16.15 19.10
C PRO A 937 3.06 17.65 18.83
N ASN A 938 2.19 18.35 19.56
CA ASN A 938 1.95 19.77 19.38
C ASN A 938 3.13 20.65 19.82
N GLN A 939 3.80 20.30 20.93
CA GLN A 939 5.03 20.97 21.35
C GLN A 939 6.22 20.61 20.44
N ALA A 940 6.31 19.37 19.97
CA ALA A 940 7.40 18.97 19.08
C ALA A 940 7.36 19.69 17.71
N GLN A 941 6.17 19.90 17.12
CA GLN A 941 6.07 20.58 15.83
C GLN A 941 6.49 22.05 15.88
N VAL A 942 6.16 22.81 16.95
CA VAL A 942 6.53 24.24 17.05
C VAL A 942 8.05 24.43 17.08
N PHE A 943 8.79 23.59 17.81
CA PHE A 943 10.26 23.63 17.81
C PHE A 943 10.84 23.35 16.43
N ALA A 944 10.39 22.26 15.79
CA ALA A 944 10.87 21.85 14.48
C ALA A 944 10.56 22.89 13.37
N GLN A 945 9.36 23.47 13.37
CA GLN A 945 8.95 24.53 12.44
C GLN A 945 9.78 25.81 12.63
N ALA A 946 9.99 26.24 13.87
CA ALA A 946 10.72 27.47 14.16
C ALA A 946 12.21 27.35 13.77
N VAL A 947 12.85 26.21 14.03
CA VAL A 947 14.24 25.98 13.61
C VAL A 947 14.37 25.84 12.09
N ASP A 948 13.42 25.16 11.42
CA ASP A 948 13.40 25.08 9.95
C ASP A 948 13.36 26.48 9.31
N TYR A 949 12.64 27.45 9.89
CA TYR A 949 12.73 28.84 9.45
C TYR A 949 14.13 29.43 9.60
N TYR A 950 14.75 29.37 10.79
CA TYR A 950 16.07 29.99 11.00
C TYR A 950 17.21 29.30 10.23
N LEU A 951 17.06 28.02 9.88
CA LEU A 951 17.99 27.32 9.00
C LEU A 951 17.64 27.45 7.50
N SER A 952 16.61 28.21 7.13
CA SER A 952 16.27 28.51 5.72
C SER A 952 17.17 29.60 5.11
N PRO A 953 17.24 29.74 3.78
CA PRO A 953 17.96 30.84 3.11
C PRO A 953 17.52 32.25 3.54
N GLN A 954 16.27 32.39 4.00
CA GLN A 954 15.66 33.62 4.52
C GLN A 954 16.05 33.85 5.98
N GLY A 955 15.75 32.90 6.88
CA GLY A 955 15.93 33.08 8.32
C GLY A 955 17.39 33.07 8.81
N ARG A 956 18.32 32.54 7.99
CA ARG A 956 19.74 32.39 8.36
C ARG A 956 20.46 33.68 8.76
N VAL A 957 19.93 34.86 8.41
CA VAL A 957 20.50 36.16 8.80
C VAL A 957 20.50 36.37 10.32
N HIS A 958 19.57 35.73 11.06
CA HIS A 958 19.46 35.83 12.51
C HIS A 958 20.34 34.82 13.29
N LEU A 959 21.07 33.93 12.61
CA LEU A 959 21.84 32.87 13.29
C LEU A 959 22.98 33.43 14.15
N ALA A 960 23.56 34.57 13.79
CA ALA A 960 24.57 35.25 14.61
C ALA A 960 23.96 35.77 15.93
N ASP A 961 22.80 36.44 15.86
CA ASP A 961 22.08 36.96 17.03
C ASP A 961 21.63 35.83 17.96
N LEU A 962 21.06 34.77 17.39
CA LEU A 962 20.65 33.56 18.12
C LEU A 962 21.84 32.90 18.82
N HIS A 963 22.99 32.77 18.15
CA HIS A 963 24.20 32.19 18.73
C HIS A 963 24.77 33.05 19.87
N ALA A 964 24.73 34.38 19.73
CA ALA A 964 25.15 35.32 20.77
C ALA A 964 24.23 35.26 22.01
N LEU A 965 22.90 35.33 21.82
CA LEU A 965 21.91 35.26 22.90
C LEU A 965 21.91 33.89 23.62
N ALA A 966 22.17 32.81 22.89
CA ALA A 966 22.30 31.47 23.47
C ALA A 966 23.58 31.29 24.31
N ASN A 967 24.67 31.97 23.93
CA ASN A 967 25.95 31.92 24.64
C ASN A 967 26.11 32.96 25.76
N GLN A 968 25.26 33.99 25.84
CA GLN A 968 25.36 35.02 26.88
C GLN A 968 25.30 34.41 28.30
N GLN A 969 26.22 34.83 29.17
CA GLN A 969 26.33 34.36 30.55
C GLN A 969 26.47 35.55 31.53
N PRO A 970 25.81 35.52 32.71
CA PRO A 970 24.73 34.59 33.06
C PRO A 970 23.52 34.77 32.14
N ALA A 971 22.67 33.74 32.03
CA ALA A 971 21.37 33.89 31.41
C ALA A 971 20.51 34.87 32.23
N SER A 972 19.71 35.68 31.53
CA SER A 972 18.82 36.69 32.13
C SER A 972 17.44 36.66 31.50
N GLU A 973 16.43 37.17 32.20
CA GLU A 973 15.05 37.26 31.71
C GLU A 973 14.95 38.00 30.37
N GLN A 974 15.79 39.02 30.14
CA GLN A 974 15.87 39.72 28.86
C GLN A 974 16.38 38.83 27.72
N THR A 975 17.37 37.96 27.97
CA THR A 975 17.85 37.00 26.96
C THR A 975 16.88 35.84 26.76
N ASP A 976 16.20 35.38 27.82
CA ASP A 976 15.14 34.38 27.73
C ASP A 976 13.97 34.91 26.88
N ALA A 977 13.56 36.16 27.10
CA ALA A 977 12.49 36.82 26.36
C ALA A 977 12.84 37.03 24.88
N LEU A 978 14.08 37.39 24.55
CA LEU A 978 14.52 37.53 23.15
C LEU A 978 14.64 36.18 22.43
N LEU A 979 15.12 35.12 23.10
CA LEU A 979 15.14 33.77 22.54
C LEU A 979 13.71 33.23 22.34
N LEU A 980 12.81 33.48 23.30
CA LEU A 980 11.38 33.18 23.15
C LEU A 980 10.78 33.95 21.98
N GLY A 981 11.02 35.26 21.88
CA GLY A 981 10.54 36.10 20.79
C GLY A 981 10.98 35.59 19.41
N TYR A 982 12.25 35.18 19.29
CA TYR A 982 12.73 34.53 18.07
C TYR A 982 12.03 33.19 17.81
N ALA A 983 11.85 32.32 18.81
CA ALA A 983 11.09 31.08 18.63
C ALA A 983 9.65 31.35 18.17
N MET A 984 8.96 32.33 18.77
CA MET A 984 7.58 32.71 18.44
C MET A 984 7.47 33.30 17.01
N GLU A 985 8.40 34.15 16.58
CA GLU A 985 8.49 34.61 15.18
C GLU A 985 8.79 33.45 14.20
N GLY A 986 9.63 32.49 14.59
CA GLY A 986 9.90 31.31 13.78
C GLY A 986 8.64 30.45 13.56
N ILE A 987 7.85 30.24 14.62
CA ILE A 987 6.51 29.61 14.52
C ILE A 987 5.58 30.45 13.65
N ARG A 988 5.61 31.78 13.77
CA ARG A 988 4.76 32.68 12.97
C ARG A 988 5.09 32.60 11.47
N MET A 989 6.37 32.47 11.11
CA MET A 989 6.81 32.45 9.71
C MET A 989 6.67 31.06 9.04
N ALA A 990 6.87 29.97 9.77
CA ALA A 990 6.91 28.59 9.21
C ALA A 990 5.98 27.56 9.88
N GLY A 991 5.10 28.00 10.78
CA GLY A 991 4.10 27.16 11.44
C GLY A 991 2.79 27.01 10.66
N THR A 992 2.18 25.83 10.74
CA THR A 992 0.89 25.52 10.10
C THR A 992 -0.10 25.00 11.13
N PHE A 993 -0.91 25.91 11.66
CA PHE A 993 -1.86 25.64 12.73
C PHE A 993 -3.28 26.04 12.31
N GLY A 994 -4.26 25.37 12.90
CA GLY A 994 -5.67 25.69 12.73
C GLY A 994 -6.53 24.88 13.69
N SER A 995 -7.84 25.14 13.69
CA SER A 995 -8.79 24.48 14.60
C SER A 995 -10.15 24.28 13.93
N TYR A 996 -10.80 23.15 14.23
CA TYR A 996 -12.16 22.87 13.77
C TYR A 996 -13.20 23.26 14.82
N ARG A 997 -14.34 23.75 14.36
CA ARG A 997 -15.56 24.01 15.15
C ARG A 997 -16.78 23.57 14.35
N ASP A 998 -17.88 23.25 15.03
CA ASP A 998 -19.19 23.12 14.40
C ASP A 998 -20.08 24.32 14.80
N ALA A 999 -20.82 24.85 13.83
CA ALA A 999 -21.76 25.94 14.06
C ALA A 999 -23.10 25.44 14.62
N ALA A 1000 -23.45 25.85 15.84
CA ALA A 1000 -24.72 25.52 16.49
C ALA A 1000 -25.89 26.42 16.06
N ALA A 1001 -25.60 27.53 15.39
CA ALA A 1001 -26.53 28.51 14.84
C ALA A 1001 -25.97 29.12 13.54
N ASP A 1002 -26.82 29.78 12.75
CA ASP A 1002 -26.39 30.55 11.58
C ASP A 1002 -25.66 31.83 12.02
N ASP A 1003 -24.63 32.23 11.27
CA ASP A 1003 -23.81 33.41 11.57
C ASP A 1003 -23.16 33.98 10.30
N VAL A 1004 -22.69 35.23 10.34
CA VAL A 1004 -21.92 35.83 9.23
C VAL A 1004 -20.64 36.46 9.75
N ILE A 1005 -19.52 35.83 9.42
CA ILE A 1005 -18.18 36.31 9.77
C ILE A 1005 -17.77 37.38 8.76
N VAL A 1006 -17.28 38.52 9.25
CA VAL A 1006 -16.66 39.56 8.42
C VAL A 1006 -15.13 39.45 8.57
N GLU A 1007 -14.46 38.96 7.54
CA GLU A 1007 -13.00 38.85 7.51
C GLU A 1007 -12.35 40.24 7.32
N ALA A 1008 -11.06 40.36 7.69
CA ALA A 1008 -10.33 41.63 7.65
C ALA A 1008 -10.12 42.22 6.23
N ASP A 1009 -10.32 41.41 5.18
CA ASP A 1009 -10.34 41.82 3.76
C ASP A 1009 -11.73 42.32 3.30
N GLY A 1010 -12.71 42.35 4.20
CA GLY A 1010 -14.11 42.69 3.90
C GLY A 1010 -14.95 41.52 3.39
N ARG A 1011 -14.37 40.32 3.24
CA ARG A 1011 -15.08 39.12 2.78
C ARG A 1011 -16.12 38.69 3.83
N ARG A 1012 -17.38 38.65 3.42
CA ARG A 1012 -18.47 38.05 4.21
C ARG A 1012 -18.42 36.53 4.01
N VAL A 1013 -18.24 35.79 5.09
CA VAL A 1013 -18.29 34.33 5.12
C VAL A 1013 -19.54 33.94 5.87
N GLU A 1014 -20.55 33.49 5.13
CA GLU A 1014 -21.78 32.93 5.69
C GLU A 1014 -21.50 31.55 6.27
N VAL A 1015 -22.07 31.26 7.44
CA VAL A 1015 -21.99 29.97 8.11
C VAL A 1015 -23.40 29.57 8.52
N LYS A 1016 -23.78 28.33 8.22
CA LYS A 1016 -25.09 27.75 8.58
C LYS A 1016 -24.95 26.82 9.76
N LYS A 1017 -26.03 26.65 10.52
CA LYS A 1017 -26.14 25.66 11.57
C LYS A 1017 -25.87 24.25 11.02
N GLY A 1018 -24.86 23.58 11.59
CA GLY A 1018 -24.37 22.28 11.14
C GLY A 1018 -23.10 22.34 10.28
N ASP A 1019 -22.69 23.52 9.81
CA ASP A 1019 -21.43 23.66 9.07
C ASP A 1019 -20.22 23.39 9.98
N ARG A 1020 -19.30 22.56 9.49
CA ARG A 1020 -17.97 22.39 10.08
C ARG A 1020 -17.06 23.51 9.57
N VAL A 1021 -16.66 24.38 10.48
CA VAL A 1021 -15.77 25.53 10.25
C VAL A 1021 -14.33 25.16 10.58
N PHE A 1022 -13.40 25.51 9.71
CA PHE A 1022 -11.97 25.39 9.94
C PHE A 1022 -11.30 26.76 9.95
N VAL A 1023 -10.71 27.10 11.09
CA VAL A 1023 -9.99 28.34 11.31
C VAL A 1023 -8.51 28.14 10.99
N SER A 1024 -8.02 28.81 9.96
CA SER A 1024 -6.58 28.87 9.61
C SER A 1024 -5.86 29.90 10.46
N PHE A 1025 -4.74 29.53 11.07
CA PHE A 1025 -3.86 30.49 11.73
C PHE A 1025 -2.73 30.97 10.80
N VAL A 1026 -2.60 30.42 9.59
CA VAL A 1026 -1.51 30.75 8.63
C VAL A 1026 -1.67 32.17 8.09
N GLY A 1027 -2.88 32.57 7.70
CA GLY A 1027 -3.17 33.94 7.27
C GLY A 1027 -3.14 34.92 8.46
N ALA A 1028 -3.79 34.54 9.57
CA ALA A 1028 -3.79 35.33 10.82
C ALA A 1028 -2.37 35.62 11.36
N ALA A 1029 -1.40 34.72 11.17
CA ALA A 1029 0.01 34.91 11.54
C ALA A 1029 0.77 35.92 10.65
N ARG A 1030 0.18 36.35 9.53
CA ARG A 1030 0.75 37.33 8.58
C ARG A 1030 -0.15 38.54 8.37
N ASP A 1031 -1.19 38.68 9.19
CA ASP A 1031 -2.13 39.78 9.17
C ASP A 1031 -1.40 41.12 9.45
N PRO A 1032 -1.34 42.07 8.50
CA PRO A 1032 -0.54 43.29 8.66
C PRO A 1032 -1.11 44.26 9.72
N VAL A 1033 -2.37 44.11 10.12
CA VAL A 1033 -2.99 44.91 11.19
C VAL A 1033 -2.52 44.42 12.56
N ARG A 1034 -2.33 43.10 12.73
CA ARG A 1034 -1.81 42.51 13.96
C ARG A 1034 -0.28 42.44 14.01
N PHE A 1035 0.36 42.30 12.85
CA PHE A 1035 1.80 42.17 12.66
C PHE A 1035 2.32 43.20 11.65
N PRO A 1036 2.56 44.47 12.06
CA PRO A 1036 3.22 45.45 11.22
C PRO A 1036 4.56 44.94 10.68
N GLU A 1037 4.85 45.20 9.41
CA GLU A 1037 5.93 44.54 8.66
C GLU A 1037 5.84 42.99 8.77
N PRO A 1038 4.81 42.31 8.25
CA PRO A 1038 4.51 40.92 8.59
C PRO A 1038 5.58 39.91 8.13
N GLU A 1039 6.31 40.16 7.05
CA GLU A 1039 7.41 39.29 6.59
C GLU A 1039 8.73 39.51 7.35
N LYS A 1040 8.77 40.48 8.27
CA LYS A 1040 9.95 40.83 9.07
C LYS A 1040 9.89 40.18 10.45
N VAL A 1041 10.99 39.53 10.84
CA VAL A 1041 11.19 38.99 12.19
C VAL A 1041 11.42 40.15 13.17
N ASP A 1042 10.58 40.27 14.19
CA ASP A 1042 10.87 41.08 15.38
C ASP A 1042 10.63 40.26 16.66
N PRO A 1043 11.69 39.87 17.40
CA PRO A 1043 11.56 39.12 18.64
C PRO A 1043 11.03 39.97 19.82
N ARG A 1044 10.65 41.24 19.62
CA ARG A 1044 10.09 42.12 20.65
C ARG A 1044 8.57 42.30 20.57
N ARG A 1045 7.89 41.67 19.59
CA ARG A 1045 6.43 41.72 19.48
C ARG A 1045 5.76 41.11 20.73
N PRO A 1046 4.66 41.71 21.25
CA PRO A 1046 3.94 41.18 22.42
C PRO A 1046 3.52 39.70 22.25
N LEU A 1047 3.63 38.90 23.31
CA LEU A 1047 3.33 37.46 23.26
C LEU A 1047 1.84 37.17 23.00
N GLU A 1048 0.98 38.17 23.18
CA GLU A 1048 -0.47 38.20 22.98
C GLU A 1048 -0.85 38.39 21.51
N ALA A 1049 0.11 38.75 20.64
CA ALA A 1049 -0.11 38.81 19.20
C ALA A 1049 -0.27 37.41 18.59
N TYR A 1050 0.44 36.40 19.12
CA TYR A 1050 0.59 35.08 18.50
C TYR A 1050 -0.59 34.13 18.79
N ILE A 1051 -1.39 33.88 17.76
CA ILE A 1051 -2.63 33.07 17.83
C ILE A 1051 -2.41 31.55 17.87
N HIS A 1052 -1.18 31.04 17.68
CA HIS A 1052 -0.94 29.60 17.47
C HIS A 1052 -1.24 28.70 18.68
N TYR A 1053 -1.33 29.25 19.90
CA TYR A 1053 -1.82 28.53 21.08
C TYR A 1053 -3.36 28.55 21.24
N GLY A 1054 -4.08 29.17 20.30
CA GLY A 1054 -5.54 29.37 20.37
C GLY A 1054 -5.95 30.54 21.25
N LEU A 1055 -7.22 30.94 21.12
CA LEU A 1055 -7.89 32.00 21.88
C LEU A 1055 -9.09 31.44 22.64
N GLY A 1056 -9.70 32.28 23.48
CA GLY A 1056 -10.92 31.96 24.20
C GLY A 1056 -10.79 30.78 25.19
N PRO A 1057 -11.90 30.11 25.53
CA PRO A 1057 -11.96 29.03 26.54
C PRO A 1057 -11.02 27.83 26.26
N HIS A 1058 -10.66 27.63 24.99
CA HIS A 1058 -9.86 26.49 24.52
C HIS A 1058 -8.38 26.83 24.27
N ALA A 1059 -7.95 28.05 24.60
CA ALA A 1059 -6.52 28.43 24.55
C ALA A 1059 -5.65 27.42 25.32
N CYS A 1060 -4.47 27.08 24.79
CA CYS A 1060 -3.68 25.94 25.25
C CYS A 1060 -3.28 26.06 26.74
N LEU A 1061 -3.72 25.13 27.58
CA LEU A 1061 -3.37 25.11 29.01
C LEU A 1061 -1.85 24.96 29.25
N GLY A 1062 -1.12 24.39 28.29
CA GLY A 1062 0.34 24.21 28.35
C GLY A 1062 1.16 25.34 27.71
N ARG A 1063 0.58 26.51 27.40
CA ARG A 1063 1.26 27.63 26.72
C ARG A 1063 2.58 28.01 27.41
N GLU A 1064 2.55 28.34 28.70
CA GLU A 1064 3.73 28.78 29.45
C GLU A 1064 4.83 27.70 29.48
N ALA A 1065 4.46 26.45 29.75
CA ALA A 1065 5.42 25.34 29.75
C ALA A 1065 6.03 25.10 28.36
N SER A 1066 5.25 25.29 27.28
CA SER A 1066 5.75 25.22 25.91
C SER A 1066 6.68 26.38 25.55
N GLN A 1067 6.41 27.59 26.05
CA GLN A 1067 7.26 28.76 25.84
C GLN A 1067 8.60 28.59 26.56
N VAL A 1068 8.60 28.16 27.83
CA VAL A 1068 9.83 27.84 28.57
C VAL A 1068 10.63 26.72 27.90
N ALA A 1069 9.95 25.67 27.41
CA ALA A 1069 10.59 24.60 26.65
C ALA A 1069 11.28 25.12 25.38
N LEU A 1070 10.57 25.91 24.57
CA LEU A 1070 11.10 26.49 23.33
C LEU A 1070 12.34 27.36 23.59
N THR A 1071 12.33 28.22 24.61
CA THR A 1071 13.48 29.06 24.98
C THR A 1071 14.73 28.22 25.24
N GLU A 1072 14.63 27.18 26.08
CA GLU A 1072 15.80 26.38 26.44
C GLU A 1072 16.21 25.39 25.35
N MET A 1073 15.27 24.91 24.53
CA MET A 1073 15.60 24.10 23.35
C MET A 1073 16.32 24.95 22.27
N PHE A 1074 15.89 26.19 22.07
CA PHE A 1074 16.61 27.17 21.23
C PHE A 1074 17.99 27.49 21.81
N ARG A 1075 18.09 27.72 23.13
CA ARG A 1075 19.35 27.96 23.83
C ARG A 1075 20.32 26.78 23.63
N ALA A 1076 19.88 25.55 23.89
CA ALA A 1076 20.73 24.37 23.76
C ALA A 1076 21.23 24.13 22.33
N LEU A 1077 20.39 24.36 21.32
CA LEU A 1077 20.77 24.23 19.92
C LEU A 1077 21.69 25.36 19.44
N PHE A 1078 21.23 26.61 19.51
CA PHE A 1078 21.96 27.74 18.92
C PHE A 1078 23.21 28.13 19.69
N LYS A 1079 23.41 27.63 20.92
CA LYS A 1079 24.70 27.71 21.61
C LYS A 1079 25.83 27.00 20.85
N ARG A 1080 25.52 25.94 20.07
CA ARG A 1080 26.50 25.25 19.22
C ARG A 1080 27.01 26.15 18.10
N ARG A 1081 28.27 25.97 17.69
CA ARG A 1081 28.94 26.81 16.69
C ARG A 1081 28.51 26.42 15.27
N ASN A 1082 28.10 27.40 14.47
CA ASN A 1082 27.79 27.24 13.03
C ASN A 1082 26.68 26.20 12.73
N VAL A 1083 25.56 26.25 13.47
CA VAL A 1083 24.39 25.36 13.23
C VAL A 1083 23.81 25.59 11.83
N ARG A 1084 23.63 24.52 11.07
CA ARG A 1084 23.16 24.53 9.68
C ARG A 1084 22.44 23.22 9.32
N ARG A 1085 21.68 23.21 8.22
CA ARG A 1085 21.15 21.97 7.62
C ARG A 1085 22.32 21.08 7.16
N GLN A 1086 22.16 19.76 7.22
CA GLN A 1086 23.01 18.87 6.44
C GLN A 1086 22.76 19.10 4.93
N PRO A 1087 23.79 19.05 4.05
CA PRO A 1087 23.58 19.17 2.62
C PRO A 1087 22.65 18.08 2.03
N GLY A 1088 21.80 18.48 1.09
CA GLY A 1088 20.83 17.60 0.42
C GLY A 1088 19.56 17.32 1.23
N ALA A 1089 18.67 16.50 0.68
CA ALA A 1089 17.30 16.31 1.17
C ALA A 1089 17.18 15.85 2.65
N LEU A 1090 18.23 15.24 3.23
CA LEU A 1090 18.25 14.88 4.65
C LEU A 1090 18.22 16.10 5.58
N GLY A 1091 18.65 17.27 5.13
CA GLY A 1091 18.58 18.53 5.88
C GLY A 1091 17.31 19.36 5.65
N GLU A 1092 16.31 18.82 4.94
CA GLU A 1092 15.13 19.57 4.53
C GLU A 1092 13.84 18.96 5.09
N LEU A 1093 13.01 19.78 5.76
CA LEU A 1093 11.62 19.41 6.00
C LEU A 1093 10.88 19.38 4.66
N LYS A 1094 10.71 18.17 4.11
CA LYS A 1094 9.98 17.97 2.86
C LYS A 1094 8.49 18.27 3.06
N LYS A 1095 8.11 19.51 2.75
CA LYS A 1095 6.74 20.04 2.78
C LYS A 1095 6.03 19.79 1.44
N VAL A 1096 4.71 19.58 1.49
CA VAL A 1096 3.81 19.48 0.35
C VAL A 1096 2.66 20.48 0.56
N PRO A 1097 2.49 21.50 -0.32
CA PRO A 1097 1.49 22.54 -0.15
C PRO A 1097 0.04 22.03 -0.13
N ARG A 1098 -0.84 22.77 0.54
CA ARG A 1098 -2.29 22.53 0.67
C ARG A 1098 -3.06 23.86 0.59
N PRO A 1099 -4.35 23.86 0.23
CA PRO A 1099 -5.17 25.08 0.16
C PRO A 1099 -5.16 25.89 1.47
N GLY A 1100 -5.32 27.21 1.36
CA GLY A 1100 -5.30 28.11 2.52
C GLY A 1100 -3.92 28.38 3.14
N GLY A 1101 -2.84 28.15 2.37
CA GLY A 1101 -1.46 28.40 2.80
C GLY A 1101 -0.83 27.29 3.64
N PHE A 1102 -1.56 26.21 3.91
CA PHE A 1102 -1.05 25.08 4.68
C PHE A 1102 0.01 24.28 3.91
N PHE A 1103 0.77 23.49 4.66
CA PHE A 1103 1.53 22.35 4.15
C PHE A 1103 1.34 21.16 5.09
N VAL A 1104 1.47 19.96 4.52
CA VAL A 1104 1.76 18.73 5.25
C VAL A 1104 3.19 18.31 4.94
N TYR A 1105 3.74 17.41 5.73
CA TYR A 1105 5.11 16.92 5.58
C TYR A 1105 5.11 15.52 4.97
N MET A 1106 6.23 15.13 4.36
CA MET A 1106 6.49 13.72 4.07
C MET A 1106 7.07 13.05 5.32
N ARG A 1107 6.73 11.77 5.50
CA ARG A 1107 7.46 10.85 6.38
C ARG A 1107 8.92 10.71 5.94
N GLU A 1108 9.80 10.22 6.82
CA GLU A 1108 11.24 10.06 6.56
C GLU A 1108 11.54 9.23 5.30
N ASP A 1109 10.73 8.19 5.05
CA ASP A 1109 10.77 7.30 3.88
C ASP A 1109 10.05 7.87 2.64
N TRP A 1110 9.40 9.02 2.77
CA TRP A 1110 8.52 9.64 1.77
C TRP A 1110 7.35 8.73 1.31
N SER A 1111 6.97 7.71 2.09
CA SER A 1111 5.84 6.82 1.75
C SER A 1111 4.46 7.42 2.04
N GLY A 1112 4.39 8.46 2.88
CA GLY A 1112 3.12 9.02 3.32
C GLY A 1112 3.21 10.48 3.73
N LEU A 1113 2.07 11.15 3.62
CA LEU A 1113 1.84 12.50 4.11
C LEU A 1113 1.59 12.44 5.63
N TRP A 1114 2.07 13.45 6.37
CA TRP A 1114 1.93 13.55 7.82
C TRP A 1114 1.74 15.02 8.24
N PRO A 1115 0.89 15.34 9.22
CA PRO A 1115 0.64 16.73 9.61
C PRO A 1115 1.79 17.39 10.37
N PHE A 1116 2.78 16.63 10.86
CA PHE A 1116 3.91 17.15 11.65
C PHE A 1116 5.26 16.93 10.97
N PRO A 1117 6.27 17.78 11.24
CA PRO A 1117 7.66 17.50 10.90
C PRO A 1117 8.08 16.09 11.30
N CYS A 1118 8.68 15.32 10.39
CA CYS A 1118 9.13 13.95 10.67
C CYS A 1118 10.63 13.82 10.93
N SER A 1119 11.46 14.42 10.08
CA SER A 1119 12.92 14.28 10.09
C SER A 1119 13.56 15.55 9.51
N MET A 1120 14.63 16.06 10.16
CA MET A 1120 15.52 17.07 9.59
C MET A 1120 16.91 16.96 10.22
N THR A 1121 17.89 16.51 9.44
CA THR A 1121 19.28 16.38 9.89
C THR A 1121 19.98 17.74 9.88
N VAL A 1122 20.41 18.18 11.05
CA VAL A 1122 21.22 19.39 11.23
C VAL A 1122 22.66 19.02 11.58
N MET A 1123 23.58 19.95 11.35
CA MET A 1123 24.97 19.79 11.73
C MET A 1123 25.54 21.07 12.35
N TRP A 1124 26.58 20.90 13.18
CA TRP A 1124 27.36 21.99 13.79
C TRP A 1124 28.84 21.58 13.88
N ASP A 1125 29.70 22.55 14.17
CA ASP A 1125 31.14 22.32 14.35
C ASP A 1125 31.48 22.31 15.86
N GLU A 1126 32.13 21.26 16.36
CA GLU A 1126 32.79 21.22 17.67
C GLU A 1126 34.18 21.86 17.60
N ASP A 1127 34.69 22.35 18.74
CA ASP A 1127 35.85 23.25 18.80
C ASP A 1127 37.18 22.65 18.34
#